data_AF-A0A154P524-F1
#
_entry.id   AF-A0A154P524-F1
#
_cell.length_a   1.000
_cell.length_b   1.000
_cell.length_c   1.000
_cell.angle_alpha   90.00
_cell.angle_beta   90.00
_cell.angle_gamma   90.00
#
_symmetry.space_group_name_H-M   'P 1'
#
loop_
_entity.id
_entity.type
_entity.pdbx_description
1 polymer ?
#
loop_
_entity_poly.entity_id
_entity_poly.type
_entity_poly.pdbx_seq_one_letter_code
_entity_poly.pdbx_strand_id
1 'polypeptide(L)'
;MKVTLSILVPLWLYFWLNKTAKRKCSTGSCSKCVIPSKYILLFKRKSINVRLQQCELFLGINFLLKHWWAECCLKMRKKKETKSTKNKNNQLENSRIKDKDSSDSMLFYGADQHGNSLHIKFSYRGFKKVEASLHLTTSDNRLYVLPVYPDTALVSSFNQVWTAAGLKIEPLKSQERWRIVYNGMLRNIAHGDECSDENIEHVRLNFLFIANSKPLKWPEDWSPKLHADALAHEQWKSPEWINKIKQLDHTGADYFGSLLGQIKYNDGAISTVYLRGLHQHRWGQHESQEFNESVTLFGVMLHGALYYLNTSSTKHSFPEIRCGQFRHSSEEIHIMDSMGLELSDFMQKEFTGNSKHRTWFRAEGKDYDISVKCTDSVTVYYGQPWNWLNTIIPVELELNGKPGVGLLQLCHSYNGLYKGKAPPKLQYLKQPYVHVERSDYVVRFDDGKCQNENIVGGKGFSLAVLTSIKDGDFIVPKGFCVTVFALELQLHTHTELQNVIKDIERVSVGKKEGDLQQYCEKAKQIIQSTPVVDEVKGAILKAMNDLESESGSGILNRYAVRSSAVGEDSEETSAAGQNATFLAIQGVDNIIKNVAMCWASLFSYQSVKYRKHHGMFIKASMGVCVQQMVNADTAGVMFTRHPTTTDPSNIVITANYGLGETVVSASVEPDTIIIHKSWNNKLTVKSSTAGNKRQKLLANENGLVTVDLNEQENNEICISETIALRLAAIGMNLETLFSSARDIEWAVIGEKIYLLQARPITTLYTWTEFELMHELDNGVPSDTDILSFANIGEVCPYPISPLSISAFEKAYNDIISATWFFKDRCLFNIVGMRYALNYYNMFLAHPRKHITFLNKVIDVAVSGNVVLTPEIHKIALERNGEPSWSFQMFLMYSMLKDAVQCTAVEKAAKQNYQDLTLNAEDFHTACSLYNEINKRFTHYTKASHFHMHTSRVGVTYQIFAMTILTKGYADLIPDHFSDIAILLGSCSDIISGQIATRFQKIVNYVKKSKVDKEFKELDPTKCIDWLKVNCPPAATEFENILKEHGHRCIQETDFFYEPWCLRPENLITTLQTMVTSPVTSTMKKTLNVEESVALLKTPKSNLSRLILKKLVPLCRTAVVRRELTKALYNDLGASVIDASVKVQGTPVCGGSVLNRACVITDLLETHKIQHGDILITRATDIAWSPYFALFSGIVTEMGGLISHGAVVAREYGLPCIISAKGATQMFQTGDTVLLVADTGVLQLVKKFDQQENTKTSK
;
A
#
# COMPACT_ATOMS: atom_id res chain seq x y z
N MET A 1 -36.57 59.72 -12.27
CA MET A 1 -36.06 59.19 -10.98
C MET A 1 -35.05 58.03 -11.08
N LYS A 2 -34.59 57.60 -12.28
CA LYS A 2 -33.59 56.52 -12.46
C LYS A 2 -32.16 56.97 -12.80
N VAL A 3 -31.90 58.28 -12.93
CA VAL A 3 -30.58 58.84 -13.32
C VAL A 3 -29.79 59.35 -12.11
N THR A 4 -30.44 59.58 -10.97
CA THR A 4 -29.79 60.10 -9.75
C THR A 4 -29.13 59.02 -8.88
N LEU A 5 -29.47 57.73 -9.02
CA LEU A 5 -28.81 56.65 -8.26
C LEU A 5 -27.50 56.14 -8.92
N SER A 6 -27.31 56.35 -10.22
CA SER A 6 -26.15 55.81 -10.96
C SER A 6 -24.85 56.61 -10.79
N ILE A 7 -24.95 57.86 -10.30
CA ILE A 7 -23.81 58.76 -10.11
C ILE A 7 -23.40 58.84 -8.63
N LEU A 8 -24.34 58.65 -7.69
CA LEU A 8 -24.05 58.80 -6.26
C LEU A 8 -23.35 57.58 -5.64
N VAL A 9 -23.55 56.37 -6.15
CA VAL A 9 -22.91 55.15 -5.60
C VAL A 9 -21.39 55.10 -5.88
N PRO A 10 -20.89 55.43 -7.10
CA PRO A 10 -19.44 55.50 -7.35
C PRO A 10 -18.73 56.61 -6.56
N LEU A 11 -19.41 57.76 -6.35
CA LEU A 11 -18.88 58.88 -5.55
C LEU A 11 -18.83 58.55 -4.05
N TRP A 12 -19.79 57.79 -3.53
CA TRP A 12 -19.78 57.34 -2.14
C TRP A 12 -18.71 56.26 -1.88
N LEU A 13 -18.47 55.35 -2.85
CA LEU A 13 -17.37 54.37 -2.81
C LEU A 13 -15.97 55.03 -2.91
N TYR A 14 -15.82 56.07 -3.73
CA TYR A 14 -14.58 56.85 -3.82
C TYR A 14 -14.24 57.55 -2.51
N PHE A 15 -15.24 58.10 -1.80
CA PHE A 15 -15.04 58.74 -0.49
C PHE A 15 -14.79 57.72 0.64
N TRP A 16 -15.38 56.52 0.59
CA TRP A 16 -15.17 55.47 1.59
C TRP A 16 -13.79 54.80 1.49
N LEU A 17 -13.30 54.58 0.26
CA LEU A 17 -11.95 54.06 0.00
C LEU A 17 -10.84 55.05 0.40
N ASN A 18 -11.06 56.36 0.21
CA ASN A 18 -10.12 57.39 0.66
C ASN A 18 -10.07 57.56 2.20
N LYS A 19 -11.17 57.25 2.91
CA LYS A 19 -11.22 57.34 4.38
C LYS A 19 -10.55 56.14 5.07
N THR A 20 -10.49 54.99 4.41
CA THR A 20 -9.81 53.78 4.91
C THR A 20 -8.31 53.75 4.58
N ALA A 21 -7.89 54.37 3.47
CA ALA A 21 -6.47 54.55 3.12
C ALA A 21 -5.71 55.48 4.10
N LYS A 22 -6.39 56.42 4.76
CA LYS A 22 -5.77 57.33 5.75
C LYS A 22 -5.57 56.75 7.17
N ARG A 23 -6.00 55.51 7.45
CA ARG A 23 -5.87 54.89 8.79
C ARG A 23 -4.71 53.90 8.97
N LYS A 24 -3.86 53.70 7.95
CA LYS A 24 -2.62 52.90 8.07
C LYS A 24 -1.46 53.55 7.33
N CYS A 25 -0.96 54.68 7.87
CA CYS A 25 0.39 55.14 7.60
C CYS A 25 0.78 56.16 8.68
N SER A 26 1.17 55.66 9.85
CA SER A 26 1.97 56.40 10.82
C SER A 26 3.23 55.58 11.08
N THR A 27 4.18 55.65 10.17
CA THR A 27 5.63 55.48 10.38
C THR A 27 6.32 55.77 9.04
N GLY A 28 7.48 56.42 9.12
CA GLY A 28 8.05 57.28 8.09
C GLY A 28 8.48 56.64 6.76
N SER A 29 8.54 57.53 5.77
CA SER A 29 9.32 57.53 4.52
C SER A 29 9.02 56.45 3.46
N CYS A 30 8.34 56.85 2.38
CA CYS A 30 8.92 56.78 1.03
C CYS A 30 8.10 57.62 0.04
N SER A 31 8.74 58.60 -0.58
CA SER A 31 8.21 59.41 -1.67
C SER A 31 8.59 58.77 -3.01
N LYS A 32 7.57 58.39 -3.81
CA LYS A 32 7.49 58.44 -5.29
C LYS A 32 6.46 57.44 -5.80
N CYS A 33 5.34 57.95 -6.31
CA CYS A 33 4.53 57.30 -7.35
C CYS A 33 3.95 58.39 -8.24
N VAL A 34 4.56 58.56 -9.40
CA VAL A 34 4.04 59.34 -10.54
C VAL A 34 3.30 58.35 -11.44
N ILE A 35 2.03 58.62 -11.72
CA ILE A 35 1.21 57.87 -12.68
C ILE A 35 1.40 58.52 -14.06
N PRO A 36 1.76 57.80 -15.15
CA PRO A 36 1.75 58.36 -16.48
C PRO A 36 0.36 58.27 -17.13
N SER A 37 -0.16 59.42 -17.55
CA SER A 37 -1.34 59.57 -18.41
C SER A 37 -0.98 59.30 -19.87
N LYS A 38 -1.51 58.22 -20.48
CA LYS A 38 -1.54 58.07 -21.95
C LYS A 38 -2.54 56.98 -22.38
N TYR A 39 -3.84 57.25 -22.26
CA TYR A 39 -4.90 56.56 -23.02
C TYR A 39 -6.14 57.46 -23.12
N ILE A 40 -5.98 58.63 -23.74
CA ILE A 40 -7.11 59.43 -24.24
C ILE A 40 -6.68 60.00 -25.59
N LEU A 41 -7.04 59.31 -26.68
CA LEU A 41 -7.34 59.87 -28.01
C LEU A 41 -7.33 58.74 -29.04
N LEU A 42 -8.51 58.24 -29.39
CA LEU A 42 -8.86 57.75 -30.73
C LEU A 42 -10.35 57.46 -30.75
N PHE A 43 -11.18 58.46 -31.06
CA PHE A 43 -12.46 58.27 -31.75
C PHE A 43 -12.96 59.63 -32.25
N LYS A 44 -12.80 59.87 -33.56
CA LYS A 44 -13.53 60.92 -34.29
C LYS A 44 -14.12 60.30 -35.57
N ARG A 45 -15.46 60.37 -35.64
CA ARG A 45 -16.34 60.24 -36.82
C ARG A 45 -16.38 58.90 -37.59
N LYS A 46 -17.50 58.19 -37.45
CA LYS A 46 -18.62 58.24 -38.43
C LYS A 46 -19.87 57.61 -37.81
N SER A 47 -21.00 58.31 -37.92
CA SER A 47 -22.32 57.86 -37.51
C SER A 47 -22.89 56.85 -38.49
N ILE A 48 -23.51 55.78 -37.99
CA ILE A 48 -24.84 55.23 -38.35
C ILE A 48 -24.96 53.84 -37.68
N ASN A 49 -26.10 53.56 -37.03
CA ASN A 49 -26.46 52.41 -36.18
C ASN A 49 -25.98 52.39 -34.71
N VAL A 50 -26.37 53.42 -33.95
CA VAL A 50 -26.00 53.61 -32.53
C VAL A 50 -26.96 52.93 -31.52
N ARG A 51 -28.11 52.37 -31.93
CA ARG A 51 -29.07 51.79 -30.96
C ARG A 51 -28.78 50.34 -30.52
N LEU A 52 -28.10 49.52 -31.34
CA LEU A 52 -27.67 48.17 -30.97
C LEU A 52 -26.32 48.18 -30.22
N GLN A 53 -25.37 49.03 -30.66
CA GLN A 53 -24.07 49.19 -30.01
C GLN A 53 -24.14 49.79 -28.60
N GLN A 54 -25.11 50.68 -28.31
CA GLN A 54 -25.27 51.20 -26.93
C GLN A 54 -25.78 50.15 -25.95
N CYS A 55 -26.61 49.19 -26.39
CA CYS A 55 -27.05 48.07 -25.56
C CYS A 55 -25.91 47.07 -25.33
N GLU A 56 -25.13 46.73 -26.35
CA GLU A 56 -23.93 45.89 -26.20
C GLU A 56 -22.84 46.54 -25.33
N LEU A 57 -22.61 47.86 -25.47
CA LEU A 57 -21.69 48.58 -24.58
C LEU A 57 -22.17 48.59 -23.12
N PHE A 58 -23.47 48.79 -22.88
CA PHE A 58 -24.03 48.77 -21.52
C PHE A 58 -24.03 47.36 -20.91
N LEU A 59 -24.27 46.32 -21.72
CA LEU A 59 -24.13 44.92 -21.33
C LEU A 59 -22.68 44.56 -21.01
N GLY A 60 -21.72 45.01 -21.84
CA GLY A 60 -20.28 44.81 -21.62
C GLY A 60 -19.74 45.55 -20.40
N ILE A 61 -20.17 46.78 -20.13
CA ILE A 61 -19.79 47.53 -18.91
C ILE A 61 -20.35 46.84 -17.65
N ASN A 62 -21.59 46.33 -17.72
CA ASN A 62 -22.19 45.60 -16.61
C ASN A 62 -21.45 44.29 -16.33
N PHE A 63 -21.09 43.54 -17.38
CA PHE A 63 -20.26 42.35 -17.27
C PHE A 63 -18.90 42.64 -16.63
N LEU A 64 -18.17 43.65 -17.10
CA LEU A 64 -16.85 44.01 -16.55
C LEU A 64 -16.91 44.44 -15.08
N LEU A 65 -17.94 45.20 -14.70
CA LEU A 65 -18.17 45.59 -13.30
C LEU A 65 -18.53 44.38 -12.43
N LYS A 66 -19.39 43.49 -12.93
CA LYS A 66 -19.74 42.25 -12.25
C LYS A 66 -18.53 41.34 -12.06
N HIS A 67 -17.75 41.14 -13.12
CA HIS A 67 -16.53 40.34 -13.11
C HIS A 67 -15.55 40.87 -12.07
N TRP A 68 -15.23 42.16 -12.12
CA TRP A 68 -14.31 42.79 -11.17
C TRP A 68 -14.80 42.63 -9.72
N TRP A 69 -16.09 42.86 -9.48
CA TRP A 69 -16.67 42.72 -8.13
C TRP A 69 -16.66 41.26 -7.66
N ALA A 70 -16.99 40.30 -8.53
CA ALA A 70 -16.89 38.87 -8.28
C ALA A 70 -15.47 38.44 -7.91
N GLU A 71 -14.48 38.85 -8.70
CA GLU A 71 -13.08 38.53 -8.45
C GLU A 71 -12.61 39.09 -7.09
N CYS A 72 -12.96 40.35 -6.78
CA CYS A 72 -12.64 40.96 -5.49
C CYS A 72 -13.23 40.17 -4.31
N CYS A 73 -14.53 39.85 -4.37
CA CYS A 73 -15.19 39.10 -3.30
C CYS A 73 -14.62 37.68 -3.14
N LEU A 74 -14.34 36.98 -4.24
CA LEU A 74 -13.74 35.64 -4.22
C LEU A 74 -12.32 35.66 -3.65
N LYS A 75 -11.48 36.63 -4.01
CA LYS A 75 -10.13 36.79 -3.43
C LYS A 75 -10.18 37.07 -1.92
N MET A 76 -11.10 37.92 -1.47
CA MET A 76 -11.29 38.19 -0.04
C MET A 76 -11.73 36.93 0.72
N ARG A 77 -12.65 36.15 0.14
CA ARG A 77 -13.10 34.88 0.70
C ARG A 77 -11.98 33.87 0.80
N LYS A 78 -11.25 33.62 -0.30
CA LYS A 78 -10.12 32.67 -0.33
C LYS A 78 -9.09 33.01 0.75
N LYS A 79 -8.74 34.29 0.90
CA LYS A 79 -7.83 34.77 1.97
C LYS A 79 -8.34 34.53 3.40
N LYS A 80 -9.66 34.56 3.61
CA LYS A 80 -10.29 34.27 4.92
C LYS A 80 -10.31 32.76 5.19
N GLU A 81 -10.61 31.96 4.18
CA GLU A 81 -10.64 30.49 4.25
C GLU A 81 -9.23 29.91 4.49
N THR A 82 -8.19 30.39 3.80
CA THR A 82 -6.78 29.96 4.01
C THR A 82 -6.28 30.23 5.44
N LYS A 83 -6.84 31.22 6.14
CA LYS A 83 -6.52 31.47 7.56
C LYS A 83 -7.26 30.53 8.52
N SER A 84 -8.44 30.05 8.13
CA SER A 84 -9.28 29.16 8.94
C SER A 84 -8.92 27.67 8.79
N THR A 85 -8.30 27.28 7.67
CA THR A 85 -8.00 25.87 7.33
C THR A 85 -6.83 25.27 8.12
N LYS A 86 -6.08 26.06 8.91
CA LYS A 86 -5.04 25.54 9.81
C LYS A 86 -5.58 24.66 10.95
N ASN A 87 -6.90 24.58 11.18
CA ASN A 87 -7.51 23.91 12.32
C ASN A 87 -8.55 22.81 11.99
N LYS A 88 -8.68 22.36 10.74
CA LYS A 88 -9.63 21.28 10.40
C LYS A 88 -8.95 20.15 9.62
N ASN A 89 -8.59 19.09 10.33
CA ASN A 89 -8.36 17.79 9.72
C ASN A 89 -9.73 17.28 9.22
N ASN A 90 -9.89 17.23 7.90
CA ASN A 90 -11.15 16.88 7.26
C ASN A 90 -11.44 15.39 7.48
N GLN A 91 -12.45 15.10 8.31
CA GLN A 91 -13.23 13.88 8.16
C GLN A 91 -13.90 13.93 6.79
N LEU A 92 -13.68 12.90 5.98
CA LEU A 92 -14.47 12.64 4.77
C LEU A 92 -15.90 12.32 5.26
N GLU A 93 -16.80 13.29 5.15
CA GLU A 93 -18.20 13.13 5.54
C GLU A 93 -18.87 12.01 4.72
N ASN A 94 -19.62 11.20 5.45
CA ASN A 94 -20.37 10.04 4.96
C ASN A 94 -21.57 10.45 4.08
N SER A 95 -21.83 9.60 3.07
CA SER A 95 -22.95 9.58 2.11
C SER A 95 -22.90 10.61 0.95
N ARG A 96 -22.16 10.23 -0.10
CA ARG A 96 -21.99 10.98 -1.36
C ARG A 96 -23.20 10.93 -2.31
N ILE A 97 -24.18 10.05 -2.06
CA ILE A 97 -25.37 9.86 -2.91
C ILE A 97 -26.60 10.16 -2.06
N LYS A 98 -27.27 11.26 -2.39
CA LYS A 98 -28.42 11.78 -1.62
C LYS A 98 -29.75 11.34 -2.21
N ASP A 99 -29.83 11.21 -3.54
CA ASP A 99 -31.05 10.86 -4.27
C ASP A 99 -30.76 10.03 -5.54
N LYS A 100 -31.80 9.78 -6.33
CA LYS A 100 -31.75 8.98 -7.57
C LYS A 100 -30.91 9.63 -8.68
N ASP A 101 -30.75 10.96 -8.60
CA ASP A 101 -30.08 11.78 -9.58
C ASP A 101 -28.63 12.07 -9.16
N SER A 102 -28.23 11.64 -7.96
CA SER A 102 -26.87 11.72 -7.44
C SER A 102 -25.98 10.57 -7.93
N SER A 103 -24.69 10.85 -8.11
CA SER A 103 -23.64 9.90 -8.47
C SER A 103 -22.34 10.14 -7.71
N ASP A 104 -21.53 9.09 -7.55
CA ASP A 104 -20.13 9.13 -7.13
C ASP A 104 -19.28 8.57 -8.27
N SER A 105 -18.53 9.43 -8.94
CA SER A 105 -17.84 9.19 -10.21
C SER A 105 -16.33 9.31 -10.08
N MET A 106 -15.63 8.31 -10.59
CA MET A 106 -14.17 8.26 -10.69
C MET A 106 -13.76 8.21 -12.16
N LEU A 107 -12.83 9.06 -12.55
CA LEU A 107 -12.21 9.06 -13.86
C LEU A 107 -10.71 8.89 -13.70
N PHE A 108 -10.10 8.00 -14.48
CA PHE A 108 -8.66 7.81 -14.58
C PHE A 108 -8.28 7.97 -16.05
N TYR A 109 -7.30 8.82 -16.32
CA TYR A 109 -6.76 9.01 -17.64
C TYR A 109 -5.24 9.00 -17.58
N GLY A 110 -4.60 8.32 -18.53
CA GLY A 110 -3.17 8.46 -18.76
C GLY A 110 -2.79 8.11 -20.20
N ALA A 111 -1.70 8.70 -20.67
CA ALA A 111 -1.11 8.43 -21.97
C ALA A 111 0.43 8.42 -21.92
N ASP A 112 1.05 7.83 -22.93
CA ASP A 112 2.49 7.91 -23.19
C ASP A 112 2.84 8.38 -24.61
N GLN A 113 4.13 8.66 -24.85
CA GLN A 113 4.60 9.14 -26.16
C GLN A 113 4.70 8.02 -27.20
N HIS A 114 4.51 6.76 -26.81
CA HIS A 114 4.48 5.61 -27.70
C HIS A 114 3.08 5.36 -28.28
N GLY A 115 2.08 6.14 -27.87
CA GLY A 115 0.69 6.00 -28.33
C GLY A 115 -0.17 5.13 -27.42
N ASN A 116 0.34 4.64 -26.28
CA ASN A 116 -0.49 3.94 -25.33
C ASN A 116 -1.34 4.94 -24.55
N SER A 117 -2.62 4.63 -24.32
CA SER A 117 -3.49 5.42 -23.45
C SER A 117 -4.54 4.56 -22.78
N LEU A 118 -4.94 4.96 -21.57
CA LEU A 118 -5.99 4.31 -20.80
C LEU A 118 -6.93 5.39 -20.24
N HIS A 119 -8.20 5.30 -20.60
CA HIS A 119 -9.26 6.14 -20.06
C HIS A 119 -10.35 5.26 -19.44
N ILE A 120 -10.54 5.40 -18.13
CA ILE A 120 -11.54 4.67 -17.35
C ILE A 120 -12.44 5.68 -16.67
N LYS A 121 -13.76 5.54 -16.82
CA LYS A 121 -14.76 6.28 -16.04
C LYS A 121 -15.71 5.29 -15.38
N PHE A 122 -15.93 5.46 -14.09
CA PHE A 122 -16.77 4.63 -13.24
C PHE A 122 -17.70 5.53 -12.44
N SER A 123 -19.00 5.47 -12.69
CA SER A 123 -20.01 6.33 -12.05
C SER A 123 -21.03 5.52 -11.29
N TYR A 124 -20.91 5.48 -9.95
CA TYR A 124 -21.86 4.85 -9.05
C TYR A 124 -23.07 5.75 -8.83
N ARG A 125 -24.29 5.22 -8.96
CA ARG A 125 -25.55 6.00 -8.88
C ARG A 125 -26.47 5.53 -7.75
N GLY A 126 -27.44 6.37 -7.41
CA GLY A 126 -28.60 5.97 -6.61
C GLY A 126 -29.23 4.68 -7.14
N PHE A 127 -29.57 3.74 -6.23
CA PHE A 127 -30.08 2.40 -6.54
C PHE A 127 -29.10 1.39 -7.18
N LYS A 128 -27.81 1.41 -6.78
CA LYS A 128 -26.81 0.37 -7.10
C LYS A 128 -26.52 0.15 -8.59
N LYS A 129 -26.77 1.17 -9.42
CA LYS A 129 -26.37 1.15 -10.84
C LYS A 129 -24.98 1.77 -10.95
N VAL A 130 -24.12 1.16 -11.76
CA VAL A 130 -22.89 1.79 -12.21
C VAL A 130 -22.97 2.05 -13.69
N GLU A 131 -22.32 3.10 -14.15
CA GLU A 131 -21.90 3.24 -15.54
C GLU A 131 -20.38 3.12 -15.59
N ALA A 132 -19.89 2.10 -16.30
CA ALA A 132 -18.47 1.92 -16.55
C ALA A 132 -18.16 2.19 -18.02
N SER A 133 -17.01 2.81 -18.26
CA SER A 133 -16.40 2.91 -19.59
C SER A 133 -14.90 2.70 -19.48
N LEU A 134 -14.34 1.94 -20.40
CA LEU A 134 -12.92 1.63 -20.49
C LEU A 134 -12.49 1.80 -21.94
N HIS A 135 -11.48 2.63 -22.18
CA HIS A 135 -10.91 2.86 -23.50
C HIS A 135 -9.40 2.66 -23.37
N LEU A 136 -8.88 1.63 -24.03
CA LEU A 136 -7.47 1.29 -24.03
C LEU A 136 -6.96 1.40 -25.47
N THR A 137 -6.00 2.29 -25.70
CA THR A 137 -5.25 2.37 -26.95
C THR A 137 -3.85 1.84 -26.70
N THR A 138 -3.36 1.01 -27.61
CA THR A 138 -2.02 0.42 -27.53
C THR A 138 -1.12 0.99 -28.63
N SER A 139 0.19 0.95 -28.43
CA SER A 139 1.18 1.50 -29.37
C SER A 139 1.17 0.86 -30.77
N ASP A 140 0.56 -0.32 -30.93
CA ASP A 140 0.30 -0.96 -32.22
C ASP A 140 -1.06 -0.56 -32.83
N ASN A 141 -1.65 0.54 -32.34
CA ASN A 141 -2.91 1.13 -32.78
C ASN A 141 -4.16 0.25 -32.59
N ARG A 142 -4.12 -0.75 -31.69
CA ARG A 142 -5.37 -1.44 -31.30
C ARG A 142 -6.15 -0.56 -30.33
N LEU A 143 -7.46 -0.57 -30.52
CA LEU A 143 -8.40 0.19 -29.69
C LEU A 143 -9.40 -0.76 -29.06
N TYR A 144 -9.26 -0.94 -27.76
CA TYR A 144 -10.11 -1.81 -26.95
C TYR A 144 -11.13 -1.00 -26.17
N VAL A 145 -12.38 -1.44 -26.24
CA VAL A 145 -13.54 -0.83 -25.58
C VAL A 145 -14.42 -1.92 -24.96
N LEU A 146 -15.29 -1.58 -24.01
CA LEU A 146 -16.26 -2.53 -23.47
C LEU A 146 -17.20 -3.04 -24.60
N PRO A 147 -17.64 -4.31 -24.58
CA PRO A 147 -18.52 -4.85 -25.62
C PRO A 147 -19.90 -4.16 -25.69
N VAL A 148 -20.40 -3.62 -24.58
CA VAL A 148 -21.69 -2.93 -24.52
C VAL A 148 -21.50 -1.59 -23.81
N TYR A 149 -22.11 -0.52 -24.34
CA TYR A 149 -22.02 0.83 -23.76
C TYR A 149 -23.38 1.47 -23.44
N PRO A 150 -23.48 2.21 -22.33
CA PRO A 150 -22.62 2.07 -21.16
C PRO A 150 -22.84 0.67 -20.58
N ASP A 151 -21.79 -0.02 -20.15
CA ASP A 151 -22.00 -1.25 -19.38
C ASP A 151 -22.51 -0.82 -18.01
N THR A 152 -23.81 -1.02 -17.81
CA THR A 152 -24.43 -0.83 -16.51
C THR A 152 -24.54 -2.16 -15.79
N ALA A 153 -23.49 -2.53 -15.06
CA ALA A 153 -23.51 -3.64 -14.14
C ALA A 153 -23.91 -3.19 -12.72
N LEU A 154 -24.49 -4.12 -11.95
CA LEU A 154 -24.83 -3.94 -10.54
C LEU A 154 -23.59 -4.23 -9.67
N VAL A 155 -23.42 -3.44 -8.62
CA VAL A 155 -22.23 -3.46 -7.76
C VAL A 155 -22.47 -4.24 -6.47
N SER A 156 -21.47 -5.03 -6.06
CA SER A 156 -21.19 -5.28 -4.64
C SER A 156 -20.17 -4.23 -4.16
N SER A 157 -20.55 -3.38 -3.21
CA SER A 157 -19.64 -2.39 -2.62
C SER A 157 -19.49 -2.72 -1.15
N PHE A 158 -18.42 -3.43 -0.80
CA PHE A 158 -17.94 -3.53 0.58
C PHE A 158 -16.68 -2.67 0.69
N ASN A 159 -16.52 -1.94 1.79
CA ASN A 159 -15.25 -1.27 2.17
C ASN A 159 -14.63 -0.30 1.13
N GLN A 160 -15.43 0.53 0.46
CA GLN A 160 -14.93 1.51 -0.54
C GLN A 160 -14.25 0.86 -1.77
N VAL A 161 -14.53 -0.42 -2.05
CA VAL A 161 -14.15 -1.10 -3.29
C VAL A 161 -15.30 -1.00 -4.29
N TRP A 162 -14.96 -0.71 -5.55
CA TRP A 162 -15.92 -0.58 -6.64
C TRP A 162 -15.70 -1.69 -7.66
N THR A 163 -16.73 -2.51 -7.92
CA THR A 163 -16.66 -3.61 -8.89
C THR A 163 -17.84 -3.57 -9.85
N ALA A 164 -17.59 -3.55 -11.16
CA ALA A 164 -18.60 -3.62 -12.22
C ALA A 164 -17.95 -4.01 -13.56
N ALA A 165 -18.64 -4.74 -14.45
CA ALA A 165 -18.18 -5.02 -15.81
C ALA A 165 -16.76 -5.67 -15.89
N GLY A 166 -16.35 -6.43 -14.87
CA GLY A 166 -14.99 -6.99 -14.77
C GLY A 166 -13.92 -5.99 -14.32
N LEU A 167 -14.27 -4.70 -14.15
CA LEU A 167 -13.44 -3.65 -13.57
C LEU A 167 -13.60 -3.63 -12.04
N LYS A 168 -12.49 -3.59 -11.31
CA LYS A 168 -12.37 -3.45 -9.86
C LYS A 168 -11.45 -2.28 -9.54
N ILE A 169 -11.90 -1.35 -8.70
CA ILE A 169 -11.11 -0.19 -8.23
C ILE A 169 -11.04 -0.24 -6.71
N GLU A 170 -9.83 -0.24 -6.16
CA GLU A 170 -9.54 -0.34 -4.73
C GLU A 170 -8.66 0.83 -4.28
N PRO A 171 -9.06 1.63 -3.27
CA PRO A 171 -8.19 2.65 -2.70
C PRO A 171 -7.15 1.98 -1.78
N LEU A 172 -5.88 2.03 -2.15
CA LEU A 172 -4.77 1.51 -1.33
C LEU A 172 -4.32 2.51 -0.27
N LYS A 173 -4.27 3.79 -0.66
CA LYS A 173 -3.96 4.91 0.23
C LYS A 173 -4.89 6.05 -0.12
N SER A 174 -5.70 6.46 0.85
CA SER A 174 -6.72 7.50 0.66
C SER A 174 -6.14 8.75 -0.02
N GLN A 175 -6.77 9.17 -1.12
CA GLN A 175 -6.41 10.35 -1.92
C GLN A 175 -5.02 10.32 -2.60
N GLU A 176 -4.28 9.20 -2.53
CA GLU A 176 -2.93 9.11 -3.08
C GLU A 176 -2.74 7.91 -4.02
N ARG A 177 -3.34 6.76 -3.72
CA ARG A 177 -3.09 5.50 -4.46
C ARG A 177 -4.35 4.67 -4.64
N TRP A 178 -4.53 4.19 -5.86
CA TRP A 178 -5.64 3.31 -6.26
C TRP A 178 -5.11 2.16 -7.10
N ARG A 179 -5.61 0.97 -6.82
CA ARG A 179 -5.42 -0.22 -7.64
C ARG A 179 -6.62 -0.38 -8.57
N ILE A 180 -6.35 -0.61 -9.85
CA ILE A 180 -7.33 -0.67 -10.92
C ILE A 180 -7.10 -1.99 -11.65
N VAL A 181 -8.03 -2.91 -11.53
CA VAL A 181 -7.94 -4.24 -12.13
C VAL A 181 -9.09 -4.43 -13.09
N TYR A 182 -8.82 -4.90 -14.29
CA TYR A 182 -9.84 -5.34 -15.23
C TYR A 182 -9.60 -6.80 -15.60
N ASN A 183 -10.64 -7.63 -15.54
CA ASN A 183 -10.60 -9.01 -16.01
C ASN A 183 -11.92 -9.35 -16.70
N GLY A 184 -11.95 -9.21 -18.02
CA GLY A 184 -13.17 -9.29 -18.82
C GLY A 184 -12.91 -9.34 -20.32
N MET A 185 -14.01 -9.32 -21.07
CA MET A 185 -13.97 -9.29 -22.53
C MET A 185 -14.02 -7.85 -23.03
N LEU A 186 -13.10 -7.46 -23.92
CA LEU A 186 -13.10 -6.18 -24.61
C LEU A 186 -13.29 -6.37 -26.11
N ARG A 187 -14.01 -5.45 -26.74
CA ARG A 187 -14.13 -5.37 -28.19
C ARG A 187 -12.94 -4.60 -28.76
N ASN A 188 -12.29 -5.20 -29.75
CA ASN A 188 -11.26 -4.55 -30.56
C ASN A 188 -11.91 -3.87 -31.78
N ILE A 189 -11.96 -2.53 -31.77
CA ILE A 189 -12.64 -1.74 -32.82
C ILE A 189 -11.97 -1.93 -34.19
N ALA A 190 -10.67 -2.25 -34.24
CA ALA A 190 -9.97 -2.50 -35.50
C ALA A 190 -10.57 -3.66 -36.31
N HIS A 191 -11.33 -4.56 -35.66
CA HIS A 191 -11.98 -5.71 -36.29
C HIS A 191 -13.50 -5.52 -36.51
N GLY A 192 -14.01 -4.28 -36.38
CA GLY A 192 -15.38 -3.91 -36.72
C GLY A 192 -16.20 -3.28 -35.58
N ASP A 193 -17.24 -2.54 -35.94
CA ASP A 193 -18.08 -1.76 -35.02
C ASP A 193 -19.20 -2.57 -34.34
N GLU A 194 -19.55 -3.75 -34.85
CA GLU A 194 -20.55 -4.65 -34.26
C GLU A 194 -19.89 -5.76 -33.45
N CYS A 195 -20.48 -6.13 -32.32
CA CYS A 195 -19.94 -7.17 -31.44
C CYS A 195 -20.11 -8.58 -32.03
N SER A 196 -19.03 -9.35 -32.05
CA SER A 196 -18.96 -10.74 -32.49
C SER A 196 -17.92 -11.51 -31.67
N ASP A 197 -17.94 -12.84 -31.71
CA ASP A 197 -16.89 -13.64 -31.06
C ASP A 197 -15.51 -13.48 -31.75
N GLU A 198 -15.45 -12.89 -32.96
CA GLU A 198 -14.21 -12.67 -33.72
C GLU A 198 -13.47 -11.38 -33.32
N ASN A 199 -14.20 -10.36 -32.85
CA ASN A 199 -13.62 -9.08 -32.44
C ASN A 199 -13.68 -8.82 -30.92
N ILE A 200 -14.13 -9.81 -30.14
CA ILE A 200 -14.16 -9.75 -28.69
C ILE A 200 -13.04 -10.63 -28.14
N GLU A 201 -12.15 -10.01 -27.36
CA GLU A 201 -10.94 -10.64 -26.83
C GLU A 201 -10.94 -10.58 -25.30
N HIS A 202 -10.43 -11.63 -24.65
CA HIS A 202 -10.15 -11.59 -23.22
C HIS A 202 -8.93 -10.71 -22.97
N VAL A 203 -9.10 -9.68 -22.14
CA VAL A 203 -8.04 -8.76 -21.75
C VAL A 203 -8.01 -8.63 -20.23
N ARG A 204 -6.80 -8.66 -19.66
CA ARG A 204 -6.57 -8.37 -18.24
C ARG A 204 -5.69 -7.14 -18.08
N LEU A 205 -6.10 -6.23 -17.22
CA LEU A 205 -5.36 -5.03 -16.84
C LEU A 205 -5.09 -5.07 -15.34
N ASN A 206 -3.88 -4.74 -14.91
CA ASN A 206 -3.58 -4.46 -13.52
C ASN A 206 -2.75 -3.18 -13.45
N PHE A 207 -3.33 -2.10 -12.92
CA PHE A 207 -2.72 -0.78 -12.85
C PHE A 207 -2.76 -0.21 -11.44
N LEU A 208 -1.74 0.55 -11.08
CA LEU A 208 -1.67 1.41 -9.91
C LEU A 208 -1.73 2.86 -10.40
N PHE A 209 -2.78 3.59 -10.00
CA PHE A 209 -2.75 5.05 -10.08
C PHE A 209 -2.04 5.62 -8.85
N ILE A 210 -1.00 6.41 -9.09
CA ILE A 210 -0.21 7.05 -8.04
C ILE A 210 -0.28 8.56 -8.26
N ALA A 211 -0.93 9.26 -7.32
CA ALA A 211 -0.99 10.72 -7.35
C ALA A 211 0.41 11.31 -7.04
N ASN A 212 0.81 12.31 -7.81
CA ASN A 212 2.03 13.10 -7.60
C ASN A 212 1.72 14.56 -7.27
N SER A 213 0.46 14.85 -6.95
CA SER A 213 -0.02 16.19 -6.57
C SER A 213 -0.93 16.12 -5.36
N LYS A 214 -1.08 17.25 -4.67
CA LYS A 214 -2.13 17.42 -3.66
C LYS A 214 -3.51 17.47 -4.34
N PRO A 215 -4.58 16.98 -3.68
CA PRO A 215 -5.94 17.08 -4.21
C PRO A 215 -6.32 18.53 -4.52
N LEU A 216 -6.73 18.80 -5.75
CA LEU A 216 -7.25 20.09 -6.19
C LEU A 216 -8.78 20.08 -6.13
N LYS A 217 -9.34 20.73 -5.12
CA LYS A 217 -10.77 20.68 -4.81
C LYS A 217 -11.61 21.52 -5.76
N TRP A 218 -12.73 20.95 -6.18
CA TRP A 218 -13.79 21.65 -6.89
C TRP A 218 -14.84 22.22 -5.91
N PRO A 219 -15.24 23.50 -6.03
CA PRO A 219 -14.67 24.57 -6.87
C PRO A 219 -13.67 25.46 -6.09
N GLU A 220 -13.22 25.06 -4.90
CA GLU A 220 -12.37 25.88 -4.01
C GLU A 220 -11.02 26.26 -4.61
N ASP A 221 -10.37 25.31 -5.29
CA ASP A 221 -9.03 25.49 -5.84
C ASP A 221 -9.04 26.09 -7.24
N TRP A 222 -10.21 26.44 -7.76
CA TRP A 222 -10.36 27.18 -9.00
C TRP A 222 -9.73 28.57 -8.94
N SER A 223 -9.41 29.05 -10.14
CA SER A 223 -9.00 30.42 -10.37
C SER A 223 -10.11 31.40 -9.99
N PRO A 224 -9.84 32.39 -9.13
CA PRO A 224 -10.80 33.45 -8.86
C PRO A 224 -11.26 34.19 -10.11
N LYS A 225 -10.43 34.24 -11.17
CA LYS A 225 -10.76 34.91 -12.43
C LYS A 225 -11.73 34.11 -13.28
N LEU A 226 -11.47 32.81 -13.49
CA LEU A 226 -12.39 31.92 -14.21
C LEU A 226 -13.72 31.75 -13.46
N HIS A 227 -13.66 31.68 -12.12
CA HIS A 227 -14.84 31.64 -11.28
C HIS A 227 -15.64 32.96 -11.39
N ALA A 228 -14.97 34.11 -11.36
CA ALA A 228 -15.62 35.41 -11.58
C ALA A 228 -16.24 35.53 -12.97
N ASP A 229 -15.61 34.97 -14.00
CA ASP A 229 -16.11 34.90 -15.38
C ASP A 229 -17.48 34.22 -15.44
N ALA A 230 -17.58 33.01 -14.89
CA ALA A 230 -18.84 32.26 -14.83
C ALA A 230 -19.93 33.00 -14.03
N LEU A 231 -19.58 33.63 -12.90
CA LEU A 231 -20.53 34.40 -12.09
C LEU A 231 -20.97 35.71 -12.75
N ALA A 232 -20.14 36.33 -13.58
CA ALA A 232 -20.44 37.60 -14.22
C ALA A 232 -21.46 37.46 -15.37
N HIS A 233 -21.45 36.30 -16.05
CA HIS A 233 -22.46 35.94 -17.05
C HIS A 233 -23.84 35.66 -16.44
N GLU A 234 -23.93 35.47 -15.13
CA GLU A 234 -25.17 35.17 -14.42
C GLU A 234 -25.96 36.43 -14.02
N GLN A 235 -27.28 36.27 -13.86
CA GLN A 235 -28.16 37.32 -13.36
C GLN A 235 -28.18 37.39 -11.82
N TRP A 236 -27.46 38.34 -11.24
CA TRP A 236 -27.44 38.56 -9.78
C TRP A 236 -28.81 39.03 -9.24
N LYS A 237 -29.65 38.08 -8.84
CA LYS A 237 -30.99 38.34 -8.28
C LYS A 237 -31.02 38.42 -6.75
N SER A 238 -29.99 37.89 -6.07
CA SER A 238 -29.88 37.87 -4.61
C SER A 238 -28.42 38.09 -4.17
N PRO A 239 -28.15 38.49 -2.90
CA PRO A 239 -26.79 38.61 -2.36
C PRO A 239 -26.01 37.28 -2.32
N GLU A 240 -26.69 36.15 -2.53
CA GLU A 240 -26.11 34.80 -2.49
C GLU A 240 -25.45 34.39 -3.81
N TRP A 241 -25.44 35.25 -4.84
CA TRP A 241 -24.84 34.97 -6.15
C TRP A 241 -23.39 34.44 -6.04
N ILE A 242 -22.62 34.87 -5.03
CA ILE A 242 -21.24 34.42 -4.78
C ILE A 242 -21.13 32.92 -4.42
N ASN A 243 -22.23 32.32 -3.96
CA ASN A 243 -22.31 30.90 -3.63
C ASN A 243 -22.95 30.08 -4.76
N LYS A 244 -23.40 30.70 -5.85
CA LYS A 244 -24.21 30.01 -6.86
C LYS A 244 -23.49 28.85 -7.55
N ILE A 245 -22.18 28.97 -7.79
CA ILE A 245 -21.37 27.85 -8.30
C ILE A 245 -21.19 26.74 -7.26
N LYS A 246 -21.15 27.08 -5.96
CA LYS A 246 -21.13 26.09 -4.87
C LYS A 246 -22.50 25.45 -4.61
N GLN A 247 -23.57 26.04 -5.13
CA GLN A 247 -24.92 25.46 -5.11
C GLN A 247 -25.15 24.47 -6.25
N LEU A 248 -24.26 24.38 -7.24
CA LEU A 248 -24.17 23.20 -8.08
C LEU A 248 -23.93 22.04 -7.12
N ASP A 249 -24.80 21.02 -7.11
CA ASP A 249 -24.69 19.90 -6.16
C ASP A 249 -23.59 18.95 -6.63
N HIS A 250 -22.47 19.50 -7.14
CA HIS A 250 -21.38 18.80 -7.76
C HIS A 250 -20.08 19.23 -7.08
N THR A 251 -19.42 18.27 -6.43
CA THR A 251 -18.20 18.48 -5.63
C THR A 251 -17.15 17.43 -5.98
N GLY A 252 -15.88 17.66 -5.67
CA GLY A 252 -14.84 16.69 -6.00
C GLY A 252 -13.41 17.17 -5.86
N ALA A 253 -12.46 16.34 -6.31
CA ALA A 253 -11.05 16.66 -6.38
C ALA A 253 -10.37 16.10 -7.63
N ASP A 254 -9.39 16.83 -8.16
CA ASP A 254 -8.49 16.39 -9.23
C ASP A 254 -7.11 16.06 -8.67
N TYR A 255 -6.47 15.07 -9.30
CA TYR A 255 -5.16 14.55 -8.92
C TYR A 255 -4.33 14.37 -10.18
N PHE A 256 -3.23 15.09 -10.33
CA PHE A 256 -2.19 14.71 -11.28
C PHE A 256 -1.44 13.48 -10.76
N GLY A 257 -1.02 12.61 -11.67
CA GLY A 257 -0.40 11.34 -11.31
C GLY A 257 0.04 10.52 -12.53
N SER A 258 0.23 9.23 -12.29
CA SER A 258 0.57 8.25 -13.32
C SER A 258 -0.12 6.92 -13.06
N LEU A 259 -0.43 6.19 -14.14
CA LEU A 259 -0.86 4.80 -14.12
C LEU A 259 0.33 3.90 -14.47
N LEU A 260 0.74 3.05 -13.54
CA LEU A 260 1.75 2.01 -13.74
C LEU A 260 1.06 0.66 -13.84
N GLY A 261 1.29 -0.14 -14.88
CA GLY A 261 0.63 -1.43 -14.92
C GLY A 261 1.01 -2.35 -16.05
N GLN A 262 0.34 -3.49 -16.07
CA GLN A 262 0.49 -4.52 -17.09
C GLN A 262 -0.84 -4.83 -17.76
N ILE A 263 -0.75 -5.08 -19.06
CA ILE A 263 -1.83 -5.54 -19.93
C ILE A 263 -1.49 -6.95 -20.36
N LYS A 264 -2.40 -7.90 -20.16
CA LYS A 264 -2.29 -9.27 -20.65
C LYS A 264 -3.40 -9.53 -21.68
N TYR A 265 -3.01 -10.00 -22.86
CA TYR A 265 -3.92 -10.32 -23.95
C TYR A 265 -4.25 -11.82 -24.00
N ASN A 266 -5.20 -12.18 -24.86
CA ASN A 266 -5.71 -13.56 -25.02
C ASN A 266 -4.62 -14.57 -25.44
N ASP A 267 -3.61 -14.14 -26.19
CA ASP A 267 -2.45 -14.95 -26.59
C ASP A 267 -1.43 -15.17 -25.44
N GLY A 268 -1.67 -14.55 -24.28
CA GLY A 268 -0.79 -14.61 -23.12
C GLY A 268 0.32 -13.56 -23.11
N ALA A 269 0.45 -12.73 -24.15
CA ALA A 269 1.44 -11.65 -24.20
C ALA A 269 1.18 -10.62 -23.09
N ILE A 270 2.25 -10.15 -22.46
CA ILE A 270 2.20 -9.17 -21.37
C ILE A 270 2.95 -7.91 -21.81
N SER A 271 2.29 -6.76 -21.72
CA SER A 271 2.88 -5.44 -21.98
C SER A 271 2.86 -4.60 -20.72
N THR A 272 4.03 -4.10 -20.30
CA THR A 272 4.15 -3.15 -19.18
C THR A 272 4.06 -1.74 -19.71
N VAL A 273 3.22 -0.90 -19.08
CA VAL A 273 2.91 0.45 -19.57
C VAL A 273 2.99 1.47 -18.42
N TYR A 274 3.57 2.63 -18.73
CA TYR A 274 3.81 3.74 -17.80
C TYR A 274 3.15 5.02 -18.32
N LEU A 275 1.88 5.25 -17.93
CA LEU A 275 1.08 6.34 -18.47
C LEU A 275 1.08 7.53 -17.51
N ARG A 276 1.24 8.76 -18.01
CA ARG A 276 1.06 9.98 -17.19
C ARG A 276 -0.29 10.59 -17.46
N GLY A 277 -0.91 11.17 -16.44
CA GLY A 277 -2.18 11.83 -16.59
C GLY A 277 -2.77 12.22 -15.26
N LEU A 278 -4.03 11.90 -15.05
CA LEU A 278 -4.76 12.36 -13.87
C LEU A 278 -5.88 11.41 -13.44
N HIS A 279 -6.34 11.63 -12.23
CA HIS A 279 -7.54 11.07 -11.67
C HIS A 279 -8.49 12.20 -11.27
N GLN A 280 -9.77 12.07 -11.59
CA GLN A 280 -10.83 12.95 -11.09
C GLN A 280 -11.78 12.13 -10.25
N HIS A 281 -12.09 12.63 -9.05
CA HIS A 281 -13.14 12.10 -8.20
C HIS A 281 -14.21 13.17 -8.04
N ARG A 282 -15.44 12.87 -8.47
CA ARG A 282 -16.59 13.78 -8.49
C ARG A 282 -17.80 13.13 -7.84
N TRP A 283 -18.56 13.86 -7.04
CA TRP A 283 -19.83 13.35 -6.51
C TRP A 283 -20.88 14.43 -6.33
N GLY A 284 -22.13 13.98 -6.29
CA GLY A 284 -23.33 14.79 -6.20
C GLY A 284 -24.22 14.62 -7.43
N GLN A 285 -25.03 15.62 -7.83
CA GLN A 285 -25.94 15.45 -8.97
C GLN A 285 -25.19 15.03 -10.23
N HIS A 286 -25.75 14.03 -10.91
CA HIS A 286 -25.15 13.41 -12.08
C HIS A 286 -24.93 14.46 -13.16
N GLU A 287 -23.77 14.39 -13.80
CA GLU A 287 -23.36 15.35 -14.81
C GLU A 287 -24.44 15.52 -15.91
N SER A 288 -25.16 14.45 -16.29
CA SER A 288 -26.23 14.53 -17.32
C SER A 288 -27.49 15.25 -16.87
N GLN A 289 -27.66 15.45 -15.56
CA GLN A 289 -28.77 16.23 -15.01
C GLN A 289 -28.44 17.71 -14.97
N GLU A 290 -27.22 18.09 -14.56
CA GLU A 290 -26.82 19.50 -14.42
C GLU A 290 -26.33 20.12 -15.73
N PHE A 291 -25.46 19.41 -16.46
CA PHE A 291 -24.80 19.92 -17.66
C PHE A 291 -25.61 19.63 -18.92
N ASN A 292 -25.52 20.53 -19.88
CA ASN A 292 -26.15 20.39 -21.21
C ASN A 292 -25.11 19.95 -22.25
N GLU A 293 -23.99 20.66 -22.31
CA GLU A 293 -22.87 20.40 -23.21
C GLU A 293 -21.55 20.61 -22.47
N SER A 294 -20.54 19.78 -22.77
CA SER A 294 -19.18 19.99 -22.26
C SER A 294 -18.11 19.51 -23.24
N VAL A 295 -16.99 20.23 -23.23
CA VAL A 295 -15.77 19.91 -23.97
C VAL A 295 -14.63 19.83 -22.96
N THR A 296 -13.91 18.72 -22.94
CA THR A 296 -12.76 18.50 -22.07
C THR A 296 -11.55 18.12 -22.90
N LEU A 297 -10.42 18.77 -22.64
CA LEU A 297 -9.13 18.45 -23.25
C LEU A 297 -8.10 18.11 -22.16
N PHE A 298 -7.59 16.88 -22.22
CA PHE A 298 -6.48 16.40 -21.41
C PHE A 298 -5.20 16.44 -22.24
N GLY A 299 -4.12 16.99 -21.68
CA GLY A 299 -2.82 17.05 -22.34
C GLY A 299 -1.69 16.48 -21.49
N VAL A 300 -0.87 15.63 -22.13
CA VAL A 300 0.32 14.98 -21.59
C VAL A 300 1.53 15.32 -22.46
N MET A 301 2.39 16.20 -21.97
CA MET A 301 3.54 16.68 -22.73
C MET A 301 4.79 15.83 -22.48
N LEU A 302 5.70 15.78 -23.46
CA LEU A 302 6.94 15.00 -23.42
C LEU A 302 7.80 15.23 -22.15
N HIS A 303 7.87 16.46 -21.64
CA HIS A 303 8.68 16.82 -20.47
C HIS A 303 7.89 16.87 -19.15
N GLY A 304 6.78 16.12 -19.05
CA GLY A 304 6.02 15.94 -17.81
C GLY A 304 5.03 17.06 -17.48
N ALA A 305 4.87 18.07 -18.34
CA ALA A 305 3.79 19.04 -18.17
C ALA A 305 2.44 18.38 -18.45
N LEU A 306 1.45 18.63 -17.60
CA LEU A 306 0.11 18.07 -17.69
C LEU A 306 -0.92 19.19 -17.60
N TYR A 307 -1.97 19.12 -18.40
CA TYR A 307 -3.09 20.05 -18.26
C TYR A 307 -4.43 19.38 -18.48
N TYR A 308 -5.42 19.97 -17.84
CA TYR A 308 -6.83 19.69 -18.02
C TYR A 308 -7.53 21.01 -18.29
N LEU A 309 -8.26 21.08 -19.39
CA LEU A 309 -9.10 22.20 -19.79
C LEU A 309 -10.53 21.68 -19.95
N ASN A 310 -11.51 22.35 -19.37
CA ASN A 310 -12.91 22.02 -19.55
C ASN A 310 -13.74 23.29 -19.72
N THR A 311 -14.66 23.23 -20.66
CA THR A 311 -15.71 24.24 -20.85
C THR A 311 -17.04 23.53 -20.89
N SER A 312 -18.00 23.99 -20.10
CA SER A 312 -19.29 23.33 -19.97
C SER A 312 -20.43 24.35 -19.82
N SER A 313 -21.62 23.94 -20.22
CA SER A 313 -22.86 24.69 -20.03
C SER A 313 -23.79 23.92 -19.11
N THR A 314 -24.61 24.63 -18.34
CA THR A 314 -25.63 24.02 -17.48
C THR A 314 -27.01 24.28 -18.04
N LYS A 315 -27.97 23.40 -17.75
CA LYS A 315 -29.33 23.51 -18.31
C LYS A 315 -30.10 24.77 -17.87
N HIS A 316 -29.76 25.35 -16.70
CA HIS A 316 -30.60 26.36 -16.06
C HIS A 316 -29.89 27.63 -15.54
N SER A 317 -28.56 27.63 -15.39
CA SER A 317 -27.88 28.72 -14.65
C SER A 317 -26.77 29.44 -15.41
N PHE A 318 -25.90 28.68 -16.06
CA PHE A 318 -24.66 29.16 -16.67
C PHE A 318 -24.60 28.70 -18.13
N PRO A 319 -24.56 29.63 -19.10
CA PRO A 319 -24.39 29.28 -20.51
C PRO A 319 -22.97 28.77 -20.79
N GLU A 320 -21.98 29.22 -20.01
CA GLU A 320 -20.59 28.78 -20.15
C GLU A 320 -19.87 28.87 -18.80
N ILE A 321 -19.21 27.79 -18.43
CA ILE A 321 -18.35 27.63 -17.25
C ILE A 321 -17.01 27.11 -17.76
N ARG A 322 -15.96 27.88 -17.51
CA ARG A 322 -14.58 27.52 -17.90
C ARG A 322 -13.77 27.13 -16.69
N CYS A 323 -13.03 26.04 -16.81
CA CYS A 323 -12.14 25.60 -15.77
C CYS A 323 -10.97 24.79 -16.30
N GLY A 324 -9.93 24.71 -15.49
CA GLY A 324 -8.77 23.93 -15.85
C GLY A 324 -7.71 23.98 -14.77
N GLN A 325 -6.76 23.05 -14.90
CA GLN A 325 -5.62 22.90 -14.01
C GLN A 325 -4.37 22.65 -14.85
N PHE A 326 -3.26 23.30 -14.50
CA PHE A 326 -2.00 23.17 -15.21
C PHE A 326 -0.92 22.77 -14.23
N ARG A 327 -0.27 21.64 -14.50
CA ARG A 327 0.98 21.25 -13.89
C ARG A 327 2.09 21.49 -14.90
N HIS A 328 3.01 22.39 -14.57
CA HIS A 328 4.16 22.68 -15.42
C HIS A 328 5.15 21.51 -15.39
N SER A 329 6.09 21.47 -16.34
CA SER A 329 7.16 20.46 -16.39
C SER A 329 8.08 20.49 -15.16
N SER A 330 8.07 21.59 -14.40
CA SER A 330 8.70 21.70 -13.08
C SER A 330 7.91 21.01 -11.97
N GLU A 331 6.81 20.34 -12.27
CA GLU A 331 5.86 19.69 -11.34
C GLU A 331 5.01 20.64 -10.50
N GLU A 332 5.28 21.94 -10.59
CA GLU A 332 4.50 22.98 -9.93
C GLU A 332 3.12 23.14 -10.57
N ILE A 333 2.10 23.26 -9.72
CA ILE A 333 0.73 23.53 -10.15
C ILE A 333 0.55 25.04 -10.25
N HIS A 334 0.25 25.52 -11.45
CA HIS A 334 -0.02 26.92 -11.75
C HIS A 334 -1.51 27.13 -11.98
N ILE A 335 -2.06 28.19 -11.38
CA ILE A 335 -3.46 28.54 -11.54
C ILE A 335 -3.65 29.16 -12.93
N MET A 336 -4.62 28.63 -13.69
CA MET A 336 -5.01 29.20 -14.97
C MET A 336 -5.88 30.45 -14.77
N ASP A 337 -5.45 31.58 -15.33
CA ASP A 337 -6.14 32.86 -15.21
C ASP A 337 -7.25 33.04 -16.26
N SER A 338 -7.02 32.50 -17.46
CA SER A 338 -7.93 32.58 -18.61
C SER A 338 -7.64 31.45 -19.58
N MET A 339 -8.61 31.11 -20.43
CA MET A 339 -8.48 30.08 -21.46
C MET A 339 -9.39 30.38 -22.64
N GLY A 340 -8.99 29.95 -23.83
CA GLY A 340 -9.73 30.09 -25.09
C GLY A 340 -10.30 28.77 -25.60
N LEU A 341 -10.66 27.84 -24.71
CA LEU A 341 -11.45 26.67 -25.09
C LEU A 341 -12.93 27.11 -25.05
N GLU A 342 -13.62 27.07 -26.19
CA GLU A 342 -15.02 27.50 -26.30
C GLU A 342 -15.89 26.34 -26.78
N LEU A 343 -17.13 26.25 -26.29
CA LEU A 343 -18.07 25.20 -26.75
C LEU A 343 -18.33 25.32 -28.26
N SER A 344 -18.48 26.53 -28.78
CA SER A 344 -18.82 26.79 -30.19
C SER A 344 -17.77 26.28 -31.19
N ASP A 345 -16.52 26.09 -30.74
CA ASP A 345 -15.44 25.61 -31.59
C ASP A 345 -15.52 24.12 -31.90
N PHE A 346 -16.18 23.34 -31.03
CA PHE A 346 -16.19 21.88 -31.07
C PHE A 346 -17.59 21.29 -31.19
N MET A 347 -18.59 21.89 -30.53
CA MET A 347 -19.96 21.39 -30.56
C MET A 347 -20.56 21.63 -31.96
N GLN A 348 -21.25 20.63 -32.52
CA GLN A 348 -21.90 20.64 -33.85
C GLN A 348 -20.98 20.51 -35.09
N LYS A 349 -19.68 20.22 -34.93
CA LYS A 349 -18.77 19.90 -36.05
C LYS A 349 -18.49 18.40 -36.15
N GLU A 350 -18.40 17.88 -37.37
CA GLU A 350 -17.87 16.53 -37.62
C GLU A 350 -16.33 16.55 -37.59
N PHE A 351 -15.74 15.66 -36.79
CA PHE A 351 -14.28 15.51 -36.71
C PHE A 351 -13.85 14.43 -37.71
N THR A 352 -13.25 14.83 -38.83
CA THR A 352 -12.52 13.91 -39.70
C THR A 352 -11.11 13.67 -39.12
N GLY A 353 -10.51 12.49 -39.31
CA GLY A 353 -9.22 12.06 -38.72
C GLY A 353 -7.95 12.88 -39.07
N ASN A 354 -8.09 14.13 -39.48
CA ASN A 354 -7.01 15.11 -39.69
C ASN A 354 -7.42 16.55 -39.35
N SER A 355 -8.54 16.78 -38.64
CA SER A 355 -8.94 18.13 -38.24
C SER A 355 -7.91 18.73 -37.28
N LYS A 356 -7.51 19.98 -37.56
CA LYS A 356 -6.58 20.75 -36.73
C LYS A 356 -7.32 21.89 -36.05
N HIS A 357 -7.21 21.96 -34.74
CA HIS A 357 -7.80 23.02 -33.93
C HIS A 357 -6.70 23.74 -33.14
N ARG A 358 -6.91 25.02 -32.85
CA ARG A 358 -6.03 25.81 -31.99
C ARG A 358 -6.82 26.37 -30.83
N THR A 359 -6.25 26.29 -29.64
CA THR A 359 -6.77 26.90 -28.42
C THR A 359 -5.60 27.38 -27.58
N TRP A 360 -5.85 27.97 -26.42
CA TRP A 360 -4.81 28.55 -25.58
C TRP A 360 -5.27 28.69 -24.13
N PHE A 361 -4.31 28.85 -23.21
CA PHE A 361 -4.58 29.28 -21.85
C PHE A 361 -3.48 30.19 -21.32
N ARG A 362 -3.78 30.93 -20.25
CA ARG A 362 -2.82 31.79 -19.56
C ARG A 362 -2.65 31.32 -18.12
N ALA A 363 -1.41 31.14 -17.68
CA ALA A 363 -1.07 30.79 -16.30
C ALA A 363 0.17 31.54 -15.83
N GLU A 364 0.15 32.08 -14.60
CA GLU A 364 1.23 32.92 -14.03
C GLU A 364 1.69 34.06 -14.98
N GLY A 365 0.74 34.68 -15.67
CA GLY A 365 1.03 35.78 -16.59
C GLY A 365 1.66 35.39 -17.93
N LYS A 366 1.93 34.10 -18.19
CA LYS A 366 2.43 33.56 -19.46
C LYS A 366 1.31 32.93 -20.28
N ASP A 367 1.37 33.11 -21.59
CA ASP A 367 0.43 32.52 -22.55
C ASP A 367 0.97 31.18 -23.07
N TYR A 368 0.07 30.22 -23.24
CA TYR A 368 0.34 28.88 -23.73
C TYR A 368 -0.59 28.56 -24.90
N ASP A 369 -0.02 28.43 -26.09
CA ASP A 369 -0.73 28.08 -27.32
C ASP A 369 -0.76 26.56 -27.48
N ILE A 370 -1.95 26.04 -27.81
CA ILE A 370 -2.21 24.61 -28.02
C ILE A 370 -2.64 24.38 -29.46
N SER A 371 -1.94 23.47 -30.16
CA SER A 371 -2.42 22.87 -31.40
C SER A 371 -2.93 21.46 -31.11
N VAL A 372 -4.12 21.13 -31.61
CA VAL A 372 -4.79 19.84 -31.44
C VAL A 372 -5.01 19.22 -32.81
N LYS A 373 -4.53 17.98 -33.02
CA LYS A 373 -4.82 17.18 -34.20
C LYS A 373 -5.59 15.94 -33.77
N CYS A 374 -6.81 15.81 -34.28
CA CYS A 374 -7.73 14.73 -33.93
C CYS A 374 -7.49 13.47 -34.76
N THR A 375 -7.63 12.30 -34.12
CA THR A 375 -7.66 10.99 -34.77
C THR A 375 -9.10 10.42 -34.78
N ASP A 376 -9.24 9.13 -35.09
CA ASP A 376 -10.54 8.45 -35.06
C ASP A 376 -11.19 8.52 -33.67
N SER A 377 -12.51 8.69 -33.66
CA SER A 377 -13.29 8.92 -32.44
C SER A 377 -14.15 7.73 -32.09
N VAL A 378 -14.38 7.51 -30.80
CA VAL A 378 -15.39 6.56 -30.31
C VAL A 378 -16.51 7.32 -29.62
N THR A 379 -17.73 7.07 -30.08
CA THR A 379 -18.94 7.64 -29.47
C THR A 379 -19.64 6.62 -28.60
N VAL A 380 -19.94 7.00 -27.37
CA VAL A 380 -20.63 6.18 -26.37
C VAL A 380 -21.81 6.95 -25.78
N TYR A 381 -22.81 6.22 -25.30
CA TYR A 381 -24.01 6.78 -24.70
C TYR A 381 -23.96 6.68 -23.18
N TYR A 382 -24.46 7.68 -22.45
CA TYR A 382 -24.54 7.71 -20.99
C TYR A 382 -25.92 8.17 -20.52
N GLY A 383 -26.25 7.94 -19.25
CA GLY A 383 -27.42 8.56 -18.63
C GLY A 383 -28.71 7.84 -18.92
N GLN A 384 -28.94 6.64 -18.34
CA GLN A 384 -30.24 5.92 -18.46
C GLN A 384 -31.44 6.89 -18.43
N PRO A 385 -32.26 7.01 -19.50
CA PRO A 385 -32.39 6.15 -20.70
C PRO A 385 -31.49 6.56 -21.89
N TRP A 386 -30.18 6.70 -21.69
CA TRP A 386 -29.18 7.11 -22.68
C TRP A 386 -29.32 8.56 -23.17
N ASN A 387 -29.65 9.49 -22.28
CA ASN A 387 -29.92 10.88 -22.61
C ASN A 387 -28.67 11.76 -22.85
N TRP A 388 -27.49 11.15 -22.94
CA TRP A 388 -26.23 11.83 -23.20
C TRP A 388 -25.37 11.05 -24.20
N LEU A 389 -24.80 11.77 -25.16
CA LEU A 389 -23.71 11.29 -26.02
C LEU A 389 -22.37 11.79 -25.48
N ASN A 390 -21.36 10.94 -25.47
CA ASN A 390 -19.97 11.28 -25.16
C ASN A 390 -19.06 10.73 -26.26
N THR A 391 -18.33 11.60 -26.93
CA THR A 391 -17.38 11.25 -27.98
C THR A 391 -15.97 11.44 -27.45
N ILE A 392 -15.18 10.38 -27.49
CA ILE A 392 -13.80 10.33 -27.01
C ILE A 392 -12.87 10.25 -28.21
N ILE A 393 -11.94 11.20 -28.31
CA ILE A 393 -11.06 11.40 -29.46
C ILE A 393 -9.62 11.48 -28.95
N PRO A 394 -8.76 10.49 -29.23
CA PRO A 394 -7.33 10.63 -29.01
C PRO A 394 -6.79 11.80 -29.84
N VAL A 395 -5.82 12.53 -29.30
CA VAL A 395 -5.26 13.71 -29.97
C VAL A 395 -3.75 13.77 -29.87
N GLU A 396 -3.11 14.17 -30.97
CA GLU A 396 -1.74 14.68 -30.96
C GLU A 396 -1.78 16.16 -30.60
N LEU A 397 -0.87 16.60 -29.73
CA LEU A 397 -0.85 17.94 -29.16
C LEU A 397 0.51 18.62 -29.37
N GLU A 398 0.48 19.94 -29.56
CA GLU A 398 1.65 20.79 -29.40
C GLU A 398 1.33 21.92 -28.41
N LEU A 399 2.17 22.08 -27.38
CA LEU A 399 2.09 23.18 -26.42
C LEU A 399 3.30 24.11 -26.61
N ASN A 400 3.08 25.33 -27.08
CA ASN A 400 4.16 26.26 -27.45
C ASN A 400 5.23 25.60 -28.37
N GLY A 401 4.77 24.76 -29.32
CA GLY A 401 5.61 24.02 -30.27
C GLY A 401 6.30 22.77 -29.71
N LYS A 402 6.03 22.38 -28.45
CA LYS A 402 6.54 21.12 -27.88
C LYS A 402 5.53 20.00 -28.03
N PRO A 403 5.94 18.79 -28.44
CA PRO A 403 5.04 17.69 -28.72
C PRO A 403 4.45 17.07 -27.43
N GLY A 404 3.24 16.57 -27.55
CA GLY A 404 2.53 15.81 -26.53
C GLY A 404 1.37 15.03 -27.12
N VAL A 405 0.68 14.30 -26.25
CA VAL A 405 -0.47 13.47 -26.59
C VAL A 405 -1.60 13.74 -25.60
N GLY A 406 -2.83 13.41 -25.97
CA GLY A 406 -3.97 13.78 -25.15
C GLY A 406 -5.26 13.08 -25.53
N LEU A 407 -6.32 13.54 -24.88
CA LEU A 407 -7.67 13.07 -25.09
C LEU A 407 -8.60 14.29 -25.15
N LEU A 408 -9.37 14.39 -26.22
CA LEU A 408 -10.49 15.32 -26.35
C LEU A 408 -11.80 14.56 -26.10
N GLN A 409 -12.62 15.07 -25.21
CA GLN A 409 -13.89 14.49 -24.83
C GLN A 409 -15.02 15.50 -25.06
N LEU A 410 -16.04 15.09 -25.82
CA LEU A 410 -17.16 15.93 -26.22
C LEU A 410 -18.46 15.31 -25.71
N CYS A 411 -19.17 16.00 -24.84
CA CYS A 411 -20.42 15.51 -24.24
C CYS A 411 -21.58 16.43 -24.61
N HIS A 412 -22.71 15.88 -25.09
CA HIS A 412 -23.95 16.66 -25.29
C HIS A 412 -25.24 15.85 -25.10
N SER A 413 -26.31 16.51 -24.64
CA SER A 413 -27.60 15.84 -24.46
C SER A 413 -28.09 15.13 -25.74
N TYR A 414 -28.67 13.95 -25.58
CA TYR A 414 -29.21 13.10 -26.63
C TYR A 414 -30.69 12.79 -26.35
N ASN A 415 -31.54 13.02 -27.36
CA ASN A 415 -32.99 12.81 -27.27
C ASN A 415 -33.51 11.77 -28.28
N GLY A 416 -32.61 11.03 -28.96
CA GLY A 416 -32.99 10.02 -29.95
C GLY A 416 -33.35 8.66 -29.35
N LEU A 417 -33.84 7.75 -30.19
CA LEU A 417 -34.09 6.35 -29.79
C LEU A 417 -32.76 5.58 -29.77
N TYR A 418 -32.36 5.07 -28.61
CA TYR A 418 -31.21 4.16 -28.53
C TYR A 418 -31.57 2.77 -29.05
N LYS A 419 -30.73 2.18 -29.90
CA LYS A 419 -30.96 0.86 -30.53
C LYS A 419 -30.57 -0.33 -29.63
N GLY A 420 -29.79 -0.11 -28.57
CA GLY A 420 -29.35 -1.18 -27.68
C GLY A 420 -30.43 -1.61 -26.71
N LYS A 421 -30.47 -2.91 -26.38
CA LYS A 421 -31.36 -3.43 -25.34
C LYS A 421 -30.92 -2.91 -23.98
N ALA A 422 -31.88 -2.46 -23.17
CA ALA A 422 -31.61 -2.19 -21.75
C ALA A 422 -31.06 -3.47 -21.10
N PRO A 423 -29.95 -3.42 -20.36
CA PRO A 423 -29.49 -4.58 -19.63
C PRO A 423 -30.60 -5.02 -18.64
N PRO A 424 -30.78 -6.33 -18.46
CA PRO A 424 -31.83 -6.85 -17.60
C PRO A 424 -31.66 -6.32 -16.17
N LYS A 425 -32.78 -5.99 -15.52
CA LYS A 425 -32.78 -5.56 -14.11
C LYS A 425 -32.46 -6.79 -13.25
N LEU A 426 -31.21 -6.91 -12.78
CA LEU A 426 -30.80 -8.05 -11.96
C LEU A 426 -31.42 -7.96 -10.56
N GLN A 427 -31.93 -9.08 -10.06
CA GLN A 427 -32.44 -9.22 -8.70
C GLN A 427 -31.26 -9.49 -7.77
N TYR A 428 -30.80 -8.47 -7.05
CA TYR A 428 -29.73 -8.63 -6.07
C TYR A 428 -30.23 -9.37 -4.83
N LEU A 429 -29.46 -10.36 -4.40
CA LEU A 429 -29.64 -11.03 -3.11
C LEU A 429 -29.18 -10.07 -2.00
N LYS A 430 -30.09 -9.18 -1.56
CA LYS A 430 -29.82 -8.36 -0.36
C LYS A 430 -29.77 -9.31 0.82
N GLN A 431 -28.70 -9.25 1.61
CA GLN A 431 -28.76 -9.72 2.99
C GLN A 431 -29.97 -9.04 3.63
N PRO A 432 -31.03 -9.79 3.96
CA PRO A 432 -32.22 -9.21 4.52
C PRO A 432 -31.86 -8.67 5.90
N TYR A 433 -32.36 -7.47 6.25
CA TYR A 433 -32.24 -6.97 7.62
C TYR A 433 -33.25 -7.74 8.47
N VAL A 434 -32.85 -8.94 8.88
CA VAL A 434 -33.64 -9.80 9.76
C VAL A 434 -33.06 -9.64 11.16
N HIS A 435 -33.94 -9.36 12.13
CA HIS A 435 -33.54 -9.33 13.52
C HIS A 435 -33.13 -10.75 13.94
N VAL A 436 -31.90 -10.89 14.45
CA VAL A 436 -31.39 -12.16 14.98
C VAL A 436 -31.13 -11.97 16.46
N GLU A 437 -31.67 -12.88 17.26
CA GLU A 437 -31.54 -12.89 18.71
C GLU A 437 -30.35 -13.76 19.11
N ARG A 438 -29.72 -13.46 20.25
CA ARG A 438 -28.59 -14.29 20.75
C ARG A 438 -29.00 -15.70 21.18
N SER A 439 -30.30 -15.95 21.30
CA SER A 439 -30.92 -17.26 21.52
C SER A 439 -31.09 -18.09 20.24
N ASP A 440 -30.84 -17.51 19.05
CA ASP A 440 -30.94 -18.21 17.76
C ASP A 440 -29.71 -19.12 17.54
N TYR A 441 -29.58 -20.20 18.31
CA TYR A 441 -28.44 -21.13 18.25
C TYR A 441 -28.44 -22.00 16.98
N VAL A 442 -29.61 -22.21 16.37
CA VAL A 442 -29.79 -22.98 15.14
C VAL A 442 -30.77 -22.24 14.24
N VAL A 443 -30.43 -22.12 12.95
CA VAL A 443 -31.25 -21.44 11.96
C VAL A 443 -31.30 -22.28 10.68
N ARG A 444 -32.48 -22.48 10.10
CA ARG A 444 -32.66 -23.29 8.88
C ARG A 444 -32.23 -22.54 7.63
N PHE A 445 -31.83 -23.25 6.57
CA PHE A 445 -31.43 -22.62 5.30
C PHE A 445 -32.56 -21.82 4.62
N ASP A 446 -33.81 -22.22 4.83
CA ASP A 446 -35.01 -21.55 4.31
C ASP A 446 -35.47 -20.34 5.17
N ASP A 447 -34.85 -20.13 6.34
CA ASP A 447 -35.09 -18.96 7.19
C ASP A 447 -34.22 -17.78 6.73
N GLY A 448 -34.83 -16.60 6.57
CA GLY A 448 -34.14 -15.36 6.23
C GLY A 448 -33.03 -14.98 7.21
N LYS A 449 -33.09 -15.42 8.48
CA LYS A 449 -32.01 -15.25 9.46
C LYS A 449 -30.70 -15.92 9.02
N CYS A 450 -30.76 -17.02 8.27
CA CYS A 450 -29.58 -17.76 7.80
C CYS A 450 -28.84 -17.02 6.67
N GLN A 451 -29.46 -15.99 6.08
CA GLN A 451 -28.80 -15.12 5.12
C GLN A 451 -27.90 -14.07 5.80
N ASN A 452 -27.47 -14.30 7.04
CA ASN A 452 -26.53 -13.45 7.76
C ASN A 452 -25.16 -14.11 7.96
N GLU A 453 -24.21 -13.76 7.07
CA GLU A 453 -22.85 -14.31 7.06
C GLU A 453 -22.11 -14.18 8.41
N ASN A 454 -22.31 -13.08 9.14
CA ASN A 454 -21.66 -12.88 10.44
C ASN A 454 -22.14 -13.88 11.52
N ILE A 455 -23.25 -14.57 11.27
CA ILE A 455 -23.91 -15.46 12.24
C ILE A 455 -23.79 -16.92 11.83
N VAL A 456 -23.77 -17.23 10.53
CA VAL A 456 -23.70 -18.60 10.02
C VAL A 456 -22.41 -18.92 9.26
N GLY A 457 -21.53 -17.93 9.06
CA GLY A 457 -20.33 -18.04 8.24
C GLY A 457 -20.63 -18.10 6.73
N GLY A 458 -19.57 -18.16 5.93
CA GLY A 458 -19.64 -18.06 4.46
C GLY A 458 -20.45 -19.17 3.79
N LYS A 459 -20.26 -20.44 4.20
CA LYS A 459 -20.98 -21.59 3.61
C LYS A 459 -22.47 -21.58 3.96
N GLY A 460 -22.79 -21.33 5.23
CA GLY A 460 -24.18 -21.24 5.69
C GLY A 460 -24.95 -20.13 4.97
N PHE A 461 -24.31 -18.96 4.83
CA PHE A 461 -24.84 -17.85 4.06
C PHE A 461 -25.07 -18.23 2.59
N SER A 462 -24.07 -18.83 1.93
CA SER A 462 -24.17 -19.28 0.54
C SER A 462 -25.33 -20.25 0.33
N LEU A 463 -25.48 -21.26 1.20
CA LEU A 463 -26.56 -22.24 1.13
C LEU A 463 -27.95 -21.61 1.33
N ALA A 464 -28.09 -20.70 2.29
CA ALA A 464 -29.34 -19.99 2.52
C ALA A 464 -29.73 -19.09 1.33
N VAL A 465 -28.73 -18.44 0.73
CA VAL A 465 -28.91 -17.63 -0.47
C VAL A 465 -29.35 -18.49 -1.66
N LEU A 466 -28.68 -19.62 -1.91
CA LEU A 466 -29.08 -20.56 -2.97
C LEU A 466 -30.50 -21.10 -2.73
N THR A 467 -30.85 -21.43 -1.49
CA THR A 467 -32.18 -21.94 -1.09
C THR A 467 -33.29 -20.90 -1.35
N SER A 468 -32.97 -19.61 -1.29
CA SER A 468 -33.94 -18.54 -1.52
C SER A 468 -34.34 -18.36 -3.00
N ILE A 469 -33.59 -18.97 -3.94
CA ILE A 469 -33.84 -18.88 -5.38
C ILE A 469 -34.94 -19.88 -5.76
N LYS A 470 -36.17 -19.38 -6.01
CA LYS A 470 -37.35 -20.23 -6.27
C LYS A 470 -37.47 -20.77 -7.70
N ASP A 471 -36.95 -20.05 -8.69
CA ASP A 471 -37.08 -20.36 -10.13
C ASP A 471 -35.81 -21.00 -10.73
N GLY A 472 -34.95 -21.60 -9.91
CA GLY A 472 -33.72 -22.26 -10.37
C GLY A 472 -33.98 -23.65 -10.95
N ASP A 473 -33.28 -24.02 -12.03
CA ASP A 473 -33.23 -25.41 -12.54
C ASP A 473 -32.29 -26.29 -11.68
N PHE A 474 -32.37 -26.15 -10.36
CA PHE A 474 -31.54 -26.88 -9.40
C PHE A 474 -32.24 -27.02 -8.04
N ILE A 475 -31.73 -27.93 -7.22
CA ILE A 475 -32.22 -28.19 -5.86
C ILE A 475 -31.10 -27.96 -4.86
N VAL A 476 -31.37 -27.28 -3.75
CA VAL A 476 -30.45 -27.23 -2.59
C VAL A 476 -30.93 -28.25 -1.57
N PRO A 477 -30.07 -29.18 -1.10
CA PRO A 477 -30.46 -30.11 -0.05
C PRO A 477 -30.85 -29.38 1.24
N LYS A 478 -31.93 -29.84 1.88
CA LYS A 478 -32.44 -29.25 3.12
C LYS A 478 -31.40 -29.34 4.24
N GLY A 479 -31.46 -28.40 5.18
CA GLY A 479 -30.55 -28.37 6.31
C GLY A 479 -30.70 -27.13 7.17
N PHE A 480 -29.81 -27.01 8.15
CA PHE A 480 -29.72 -25.87 9.06
C PHE A 480 -28.26 -25.54 9.37
N CYS A 481 -28.03 -24.35 9.91
CA CYS A 481 -26.75 -23.93 10.46
C CYS A 481 -26.85 -23.77 11.98
N VAL A 482 -25.94 -24.41 12.70
CA VAL A 482 -25.61 -24.07 14.09
C VAL A 482 -24.84 -22.75 14.05
N THR A 483 -25.31 -21.73 14.75
CA THR A 483 -24.81 -20.35 14.60
C THR A 483 -23.56 -20.09 15.42
N VAL A 484 -22.89 -18.97 15.14
CA VAL A 484 -21.76 -18.49 15.96
C VAL A 484 -22.16 -18.28 17.43
N PHE A 485 -23.43 -17.96 17.72
CA PHE A 485 -23.90 -17.78 19.09
C PHE A 485 -23.84 -19.08 19.90
N ALA A 486 -24.01 -20.23 19.25
CA ALA A 486 -23.85 -21.52 19.90
C ALA A 486 -22.38 -21.75 20.33
N LEU A 487 -21.42 -21.39 19.48
CA LEU A 487 -19.99 -21.42 19.85
C LEU A 487 -19.67 -20.39 20.93
N GLU A 488 -20.19 -19.18 20.83
CA GLU A 488 -20.01 -18.15 21.86
C GLU A 488 -20.52 -18.63 23.22
N LEU A 489 -21.72 -19.22 23.28
CA LEU A 489 -22.25 -19.82 24.49
C LEU A 489 -21.37 -20.95 25.00
N GLN A 490 -20.94 -21.87 24.13
CA GLN A 490 -20.03 -22.96 24.48
C GLN A 490 -18.74 -22.45 25.14
N LEU A 491 -18.14 -21.40 24.57
CA LEU A 491 -16.95 -20.75 25.11
C LEU A 491 -17.23 -19.98 26.40
N HIS A 492 -18.40 -19.35 26.53
CA HIS A 492 -18.77 -18.59 27.73
C HIS A 492 -19.02 -19.49 28.94
N THR A 493 -19.66 -20.64 28.74
CA THR A 493 -19.96 -21.60 29.80
C THR A 493 -18.73 -22.33 30.32
N HIS A 494 -17.70 -22.52 29.48
CA HIS A 494 -16.50 -23.29 29.83
C HIS A 494 -15.25 -22.41 29.89
N THR A 495 -14.85 -22.01 31.09
CA THR A 495 -13.65 -21.17 31.33
C THR A 495 -12.37 -21.79 30.78
N GLU A 496 -12.25 -23.13 30.79
CA GLU A 496 -11.10 -23.86 30.25
C GLU A 496 -10.91 -23.59 28.74
N LEU A 497 -11.98 -23.59 27.96
CA LEU A 497 -11.92 -23.29 26.52
C LEU A 497 -11.43 -21.87 26.26
N GLN A 498 -11.88 -20.89 27.04
CA GLN A 498 -11.41 -19.51 26.90
C GLN A 498 -9.92 -19.37 27.20
N ASN A 499 -9.43 -20.07 28.22
CA ASN A 499 -8.03 -20.01 28.62
C ASN A 499 -7.13 -20.61 27.55
N VAL A 500 -7.51 -21.74 26.97
CA VAL A 500 -6.70 -22.40 25.94
C VAL A 500 -6.65 -21.58 24.65
N ILE A 501 -7.77 -20.94 24.25
CA ILE A 501 -7.77 -20.03 23.09
C ILE A 501 -6.92 -18.78 23.34
N LYS A 502 -6.99 -18.19 24.55
CA LYS A 502 -6.13 -17.06 24.94
C LYS A 502 -4.65 -17.45 24.94
N ASP A 503 -4.33 -18.69 25.29
CA ASP A 503 -2.96 -19.19 25.23
C ASP A 503 -2.46 -19.29 23.80
N ILE A 504 -3.26 -19.83 22.86
CA ILE A 504 -2.92 -19.80 21.42
C ILE A 504 -2.66 -18.37 20.95
N GLU A 505 -3.53 -17.43 21.31
CA GLU A 505 -3.37 -16.02 20.93
C GLU A 505 -2.05 -15.43 21.46
N ARG A 506 -1.76 -15.60 22.76
CA ARG A 506 -0.54 -15.08 23.38
C ARG A 506 0.73 -15.70 22.81
N VAL A 507 0.72 -17.00 22.55
CA VAL A 507 1.85 -17.72 21.91
C VAL A 507 2.03 -17.23 20.47
N SER A 508 0.94 -17.04 19.73
CA SER A 508 1.00 -16.62 18.32
C SER A 508 1.67 -15.25 18.13
N VAL A 509 1.57 -14.35 19.12
CA VAL A 509 2.14 -12.99 19.11
C VAL A 509 3.41 -12.84 19.98
N GLY A 510 3.97 -13.94 20.49
CA GLY A 510 5.19 -13.91 21.30
C GLY A 510 5.04 -13.31 22.71
N LYS A 511 3.81 -13.15 23.22
CA LYS A 511 3.54 -12.71 24.60
C LYS A 511 3.62 -13.83 25.63
N LYS A 512 3.65 -15.08 25.17
CA LYS A 512 3.80 -16.29 25.97
C LYS A 512 4.72 -17.24 25.21
N GLU A 513 5.73 -17.78 25.87
CA GLU A 513 6.62 -18.75 25.25
C GLU A 513 5.94 -20.12 25.08
N GLY A 514 6.33 -20.84 24.02
CA GLY A 514 5.90 -22.21 23.76
C GLY A 514 5.61 -22.50 22.29
N ASP A 515 5.47 -23.79 21.95
CA ASP A 515 5.19 -24.23 20.58
C ASP A 515 3.69 -24.07 20.25
N LEU A 516 3.41 -23.18 19.28
CA LEU A 516 2.07 -22.94 18.78
C LEU A 516 1.35 -24.24 18.35
N GLN A 517 2.07 -25.21 17.79
CA GLN A 517 1.49 -26.48 17.35
C GLN A 517 0.97 -27.31 18.53
N GLN A 518 1.74 -27.41 19.61
CA GLN A 518 1.33 -28.11 20.82
C GLN A 518 0.11 -27.45 21.49
N TYR A 519 0.08 -26.12 21.57
CA TYR A 519 -1.07 -25.40 22.11
C TYR A 519 -2.34 -25.60 21.27
N CYS A 520 -2.20 -25.64 19.94
CA CYS A 520 -3.31 -25.96 19.04
C CYS A 520 -3.82 -27.39 19.24
N GLU A 521 -2.93 -28.37 19.37
CA GLU A 521 -3.32 -29.77 19.57
C GLU A 521 -4.02 -29.97 20.93
N LYS A 522 -3.50 -29.34 21.99
CA LYS A 522 -4.15 -29.31 23.31
C LYS A 522 -5.55 -28.69 23.23
N ALA A 523 -5.69 -27.57 22.53
CA ALA A 523 -7.00 -26.92 22.33
C ALA A 523 -7.99 -27.84 21.63
N LYS A 524 -7.54 -28.49 20.55
CA LYS A 524 -8.36 -29.43 19.78
C LYS A 524 -8.87 -30.58 20.65
N GLN A 525 -8.01 -31.19 21.46
CA GLN A 525 -8.39 -32.28 22.36
C GLN A 525 -9.41 -31.83 23.40
N ILE A 526 -9.17 -30.68 24.05
CA ILE A 526 -10.08 -30.15 25.09
C ILE A 526 -11.44 -29.78 24.49
N ILE A 527 -11.47 -29.12 23.33
CA ILE A 527 -12.73 -28.77 22.64
C ILE A 527 -13.51 -30.03 22.27
N GLN A 528 -12.83 -31.08 21.81
CA GLN A 528 -13.46 -32.35 21.45
C GLN A 528 -14.03 -33.12 22.66
N SER A 529 -13.35 -33.07 23.81
CA SER A 529 -13.82 -33.75 25.03
C SER A 529 -14.88 -32.97 25.81
N THR A 530 -15.00 -31.66 25.58
CA THR A 530 -15.96 -30.81 26.29
C THR A 530 -17.39 -31.07 25.78
N PRO A 531 -18.35 -31.44 26.64
CA PRO A 531 -19.73 -31.62 26.23
C PRO A 531 -20.34 -30.33 25.67
N VAL A 532 -21.14 -30.46 24.61
CA VAL A 532 -21.92 -29.34 24.06
C VAL A 532 -22.97 -28.90 25.08
N VAL A 533 -23.15 -27.59 25.26
CA VAL A 533 -24.15 -26.99 26.17
C VAL A 533 -25.57 -27.47 25.83
N ASP A 534 -26.38 -27.76 26.86
CA ASP A 534 -27.67 -28.45 26.69
C ASP A 534 -28.71 -27.61 25.92
N GLU A 535 -28.69 -26.29 26.04
CA GLU A 535 -29.51 -25.39 25.23
C GLU A 535 -29.21 -25.53 23.73
N VAL A 536 -27.94 -25.69 23.36
CA VAL A 536 -27.52 -25.92 21.97
C VAL A 536 -27.93 -27.32 21.51
N LYS A 537 -27.75 -28.34 22.35
CA LYS A 537 -28.21 -29.71 22.04
C LYS A 537 -29.71 -29.75 21.80
N GLY A 538 -30.49 -29.09 22.64
CA GLY A 538 -31.95 -29.00 22.51
C GLY A 538 -32.37 -28.32 21.21
N ALA A 539 -31.68 -27.24 20.82
CA ALA A 539 -31.92 -26.56 19.55
C ALA A 539 -31.60 -27.44 18.32
N ILE A 540 -30.47 -28.19 18.36
CA ILE A 540 -30.09 -29.14 17.30
C ILE A 540 -31.12 -30.28 17.20
N LEU A 541 -31.52 -30.87 18.34
CA LEU A 541 -32.50 -31.95 18.38
C LEU A 541 -33.85 -31.51 17.79
N LYS A 542 -34.31 -30.30 18.13
CA LYS A 542 -35.54 -29.74 17.56
C LYS A 542 -35.43 -29.60 16.04
N ALA A 543 -34.36 -28.98 15.55
CA ALA A 543 -34.16 -28.78 14.11
C ALA A 543 -34.05 -30.11 13.33
N MET A 544 -33.44 -31.13 13.92
CA MET A 544 -33.37 -32.48 13.35
C MET A 544 -34.74 -33.15 13.27
N ASN A 545 -35.53 -33.11 14.35
CA ASN A 545 -36.88 -33.66 14.35
C ASN A 545 -37.77 -32.97 13.31
N ASP A 546 -37.66 -31.64 13.18
CA ASP A 546 -38.39 -30.88 12.17
C ASP A 546 -38.01 -31.36 10.75
N LEU A 547 -36.72 -31.52 10.43
CA LEU A 547 -36.25 -32.03 9.13
C LEU A 547 -36.68 -33.47 8.83
N GLU A 548 -36.63 -34.36 9.82
CA GLU A 548 -37.03 -35.77 9.65
C GLU A 548 -38.54 -35.92 9.46
N SER A 549 -39.34 -35.12 10.18
CA SER A 549 -40.80 -35.12 10.05
C SER A 549 -41.29 -34.72 8.66
N GLU A 550 -40.56 -33.81 7.99
CA GLU A 550 -40.84 -33.37 6.62
C GLU A 550 -40.52 -34.43 5.55
N SER A 551 -39.70 -35.44 5.88
CA SER A 551 -39.18 -36.41 4.91
C SER A 551 -40.12 -37.59 4.66
N GLY A 552 -41.08 -37.86 5.55
CA GLY A 552 -42.19 -38.81 5.36
C GLY A 552 -41.83 -40.30 5.22
N SER A 553 -40.57 -40.65 4.96
CA SER A 553 -40.07 -42.02 4.92
C SER A 553 -39.51 -42.40 6.29
N GLY A 554 -39.97 -43.50 6.89
CA GLY A 554 -39.43 -44.04 8.15
C GLY A 554 -37.98 -44.56 8.09
N ILE A 555 -37.18 -44.06 7.16
CA ILE A 555 -35.75 -44.33 6.97
C ILE A 555 -34.99 -43.10 7.49
N LEU A 556 -34.05 -43.32 8.42
CA LEU A 556 -33.18 -42.27 8.96
C LEU A 556 -32.30 -41.68 7.84
N ASN A 557 -32.39 -40.35 7.66
CA ASN A 557 -31.57 -39.62 6.70
C ASN A 557 -30.10 -39.54 7.16
N ARG A 558 -29.18 -39.41 6.19
CA ARG A 558 -27.78 -39.09 6.43
C ARG A 558 -27.51 -37.62 6.19
N TYR A 559 -26.55 -37.07 6.91
CA TYR A 559 -26.20 -35.64 6.89
C TYR A 559 -24.70 -35.43 6.70
N ALA A 560 -24.35 -34.33 6.04
CA ALA A 560 -23.03 -33.75 6.00
C ALA A 560 -22.93 -32.64 7.07
N VAL A 561 -21.92 -32.72 7.93
CA VAL A 561 -21.62 -31.71 8.95
C VAL A 561 -20.39 -30.92 8.48
N ARG A 562 -20.60 -29.68 8.04
CA ARG A 562 -19.60 -28.85 7.35
C ARG A 562 -19.29 -27.59 8.17
N SER A 563 -18.01 -27.33 8.39
CA SER A 563 -17.53 -26.07 9.01
C SER A 563 -17.84 -24.85 8.15
N SER A 564 -18.29 -23.76 8.75
CA SER A 564 -18.63 -22.49 8.09
C SER A 564 -18.09 -21.32 8.90
N ALA A 565 -16.78 -21.04 8.80
CA ALA A 565 -16.16 -19.97 9.59
C ALA A 565 -16.51 -18.58 9.04
N VAL A 566 -16.53 -17.59 9.93
CA VAL A 566 -16.73 -16.19 9.53
C VAL A 566 -15.45 -15.68 8.86
N GLY A 567 -15.58 -15.14 7.65
CA GLY A 567 -14.44 -14.64 6.84
C GLY A 567 -13.61 -15.73 6.13
N GLU A 568 -14.07 -16.99 6.11
CA GLU A 568 -13.41 -18.11 5.41
C GLU A 568 -13.62 -18.10 3.89
N ASP A 569 -14.81 -17.73 3.40
CA ASP A 569 -15.21 -17.77 1.98
C ASP A 569 -15.48 -16.36 1.45
N SER A 570 -14.43 -15.54 1.37
CA SER A 570 -14.48 -14.20 0.78
C SER A 570 -13.90 -14.18 -0.64
N GLU A 571 -13.91 -13.03 -1.32
CA GLU A 571 -13.19 -12.88 -2.60
C GLU A 571 -11.66 -12.87 -2.44
N GLU A 572 -11.15 -12.65 -1.22
CA GLU A 572 -9.72 -12.53 -0.91
C GLU A 572 -9.15 -13.78 -0.23
N THR A 573 -9.99 -14.52 0.50
CA THR A 573 -9.60 -15.67 1.31
C THR A 573 -10.46 -16.88 0.97
N SER A 574 -9.81 -18.03 0.82
CA SER A 574 -10.48 -19.32 0.77
C SER A 574 -9.80 -20.23 1.78
N ALA A 575 -10.50 -20.58 2.87
CA ALA A 575 -9.98 -21.57 3.82
C ALA A 575 -10.26 -23.02 3.34
N ALA A 576 -10.24 -23.25 2.03
CA ALA A 576 -10.39 -24.58 1.44
C ALA A 576 -9.44 -25.59 2.12
N GLY A 577 -10.00 -26.69 2.60
CA GLY A 577 -9.25 -27.74 3.29
C GLY A 577 -8.66 -27.36 4.66
N GLN A 578 -8.92 -26.16 5.20
CA GLN A 578 -8.37 -25.73 6.50
C GLN A 578 -9.20 -26.22 7.69
N ASN A 579 -10.52 -26.35 7.50
CA ASN A 579 -11.47 -26.75 8.54
C ASN A 579 -12.16 -28.07 8.17
N ALA A 580 -12.61 -28.83 9.18
CA ALA A 580 -13.12 -30.19 8.99
C ALA A 580 -14.52 -30.24 8.37
N THR A 581 -14.77 -31.28 7.57
CA THR A 581 -16.08 -31.68 7.04
C THR A 581 -16.26 -33.18 7.27
N PHE A 582 -17.46 -33.59 7.69
CA PHE A 582 -17.78 -34.99 7.97
C PHE A 582 -19.02 -35.39 7.17
N LEU A 583 -18.95 -36.50 6.42
CA LEU A 583 -20.00 -36.96 5.53
C LEU A 583 -20.67 -38.24 6.07
N ALA A 584 -21.86 -38.55 5.56
CA ALA A 584 -22.63 -39.76 5.88
C ALA A 584 -22.94 -39.96 7.38
N ILE A 585 -23.14 -38.86 8.12
CA ILE A 585 -23.44 -38.89 9.56
C ILE A 585 -24.92 -39.18 9.78
N GLN A 586 -25.22 -40.09 10.72
CA GLN A 586 -26.58 -40.50 11.07
C GLN A 586 -26.78 -40.46 12.58
N GLY A 587 -27.96 -40.01 13.03
CA GLY A 587 -28.32 -39.89 14.45
C GLY A 587 -27.87 -38.58 15.09
N VAL A 588 -28.73 -38.02 15.95
CA VAL A 588 -28.53 -36.70 16.57
C VAL A 588 -27.26 -36.62 17.42
N ASP A 589 -26.91 -37.67 18.17
CA ASP A 589 -25.72 -37.69 19.01
C ASP A 589 -24.42 -37.59 18.19
N ASN A 590 -24.38 -38.28 17.05
CA ASN A 590 -23.25 -38.20 16.13
C ASN A 590 -23.18 -36.81 15.47
N ILE A 591 -24.31 -36.17 15.17
CA ILE A 591 -24.32 -34.80 14.63
C ILE A 591 -23.77 -33.82 15.66
N ILE A 592 -24.23 -33.88 16.93
CA ILE A 592 -23.73 -33.04 18.02
C ILE A 592 -22.22 -33.23 18.21
N LYS A 593 -21.74 -34.48 18.19
CA LYS A 593 -20.30 -34.79 18.25
C LYS A 593 -19.53 -34.15 17.11
N ASN A 594 -20.01 -34.27 15.87
CA ASN A 594 -19.33 -33.72 14.70
C ASN A 594 -19.38 -32.18 14.65
N VAL A 595 -20.41 -31.55 15.23
CA VAL A 595 -20.44 -30.08 15.43
C VAL A 595 -19.29 -29.63 16.33
N ALA A 596 -19.06 -30.32 17.45
CA ALA A 596 -17.92 -30.04 18.32
C ALA A 596 -16.57 -30.30 17.62
N MET A 597 -16.49 -31.35 16.80
CA MET A 597 -15.28 -31.63 15.99
C MET A 597 -15.00 -30.54 14.95
N CYS A 598 -16.04 -29.98 14.32
CA CYS A 598 -15.90 -28.80 13.47
C CYS A 598 -15.33 -27.62 14.29
N TRP A 599 -15.92 -27.28 15.44
CA TRP A 599 -15.39 -26.21 16.30
C TRP A 599 -13.93 -26.41 16.70
N ALA A 600 -13.53 -27.66 17.00
CA ALA A 600 -12.14 -27.98 17.31
C ALA A 600 -11.21 -27.75 16.10
N SER A 601 -11.67 -28.01 14.87
CA SER A 601 -10.86 -27.82 13.65
C SER A 601 -10.47 -26.35 13.40
N LEU A 602 -11.27 -25.40 13.90
CA LEU A 602 -10.96 -23.96 13.85
C LEU A 602 -9.63 -23.65 14.55
N PHE A 603 -9.27 -24.41 15.58
CA PHE A 603 -8.05 -24.22 16.38
C PHE A 603 -6.96 -25.24 16.04
N SER A 604 -7.07 -25.91 14.89
CA SER A 604 -5.96 -26.71 14.35
C SER A 604 -4.75 -25.83 14.02
N TYR A 605 -3.55 -26.42 14.07
CA TYR A 605 -2.32 -25.69 13.75
C TYR A 605 -2.36 -25.08 12.35
N GLN A 606 -2.88 -25.82 11.36
CA GLN A 606 -3.03 -25.37 9.98
C GLN A 606 -3.96 -24.14 9.89
N SER A 607 -5.15 -24.21 10.50
CA SER A 607 -6.14 -23.12 10.48
C SER A 607 -5.65 -21.86 11.22
N VAL A 608 -4.96 -22.03 12.36
CA VAL A 608 -4.37 -20.91 13.12
C VAL A 608 -3.21 -20.27 12.35
N LYS A 609 -2.33 -21.08 11.75
CA LYS A 609 -1.20 -20.59 10.96
C LYS A 609 -1.67 -19.87 9.69
N TYR A 610 -2.68 -20.41 9.00
CA TYR A 610 -3.32 -19.77 7.85
C TYR A 610 -3.83 -18.37 8.22
N ARG A 611 -4.59 -18.26 9.31
CA ARG A 611 -5.12 -16.97 9.79
C ARG A 611 -4.01 -16.00 10.19
N LYS A 612 -2.96 -16.48 10.86
CA LYS A 612 -1.77 -15.67 11.19
C LYS A 612 -1.09 -15.11 9.94
N HIS A 613 -0.89 -15.92 8.90
CA HIS A 613 -0.26 -15.47 7.66
C HIS A 613 -1.11 -14.43 6.88
N HIS A 614 -2.43 -14.51 6.98
CA HIS A 614 -3.36 -13.59 6.32
C HIS A 614 -3.79 -12.41 7.22
N GLY A 615 -3.16 -12.22 8.39
CA GLY A 615 -3.49 -11.12 9.30
C GLY A 615 -4.88 -11.20 9.94
N MET A 616 -5.50 -12.39 9.93
CA MET A 616 -6.83 -12.63 10.50
C MET A 616 -6.74 -12.90 12.01
N PHE A 617 -7.83 -12.61 12.73
CA PHE A 617 -7.89 -12.88 14.17
C PHE A 617 -7.78 -14.38 14.50
N ILE A 618 -6.90 -14.70 15.47
CA ILE A 618 -6.72 -16.07 15.98
C ILE A 618 -7.94 -16.53 16.79
N LYS A 619 -8.60 -15.60 17.50
CA LYS A 619 -9.91 -15.86 18.08
C LYS A 619 -10.99 -15.58 17.01
N ALA A 620 -11.34 -16.61 16.25
CA ALA A 620 -12.43 -16.53 15.26
C ALA A 620 -13.70 -17.22 15.78
N SER A 621 -14.82 -16.91 15.13
CA SER A 621 -16.12 -17.55 15.35
C SER A 621 -16.51 -18.37 14.13
N MET A 622 -17.31 -19.42 14.34
CA MET A 622 -17.69 -20.33 13.27
C MET A 622 -19.11 -20.90 13.46
N GLY A 623 -19.89 -20.89 12.38
CA GLY A 623 -21.11 -21.68 12.27
C GLY A 623 -20.82 -23.10 11.74
N VAL A 624 -21.78 -24.01 11.90
CA VAL A 624 -21.66 -25.38 11.39
C VAL A 624 -22.93 -25.76 10.62
N CYS A 625 -22.78 -26.05 9.34
CA CYS A 625 -23.87 -26.46 8.48
C CYS A 625 -24.14 -27.96 8.63
N VAL A 626 -25.39 -28.32 8.89
CA VAL A 626 -25.88 -29.69 8.87
C VAL A 626 -26.83 -29.81 7.68
N GLN A 627 -26.37 -30.49 6.64
CA GLN A 627 -27.04 -30.56 5.34
C GLN A 627 -27.38 -32.01 5.00
N GLN A 628 -28.58 -32.28 4.48
CA GLN A 628 -28.97 -33.62 4.04
C GLN A 628 -28.04 -34.11 2.92
N MET A 629 -27.56 -35.36 3.04
CA MET A 629 -26.69 -35.98 2.03
C MET A 629 -27.47 -36.31 0.75
N VAL A 630 -26.82 -36.07 -0.39
CA VAL A 630 -27.30 -36.46 -1.71
C VAL A 630 -26.54 -37.72 -2.14
N ASN A 631 -27.25 -38.83 -2.36
CA ASN A 631 -26.63 -40.05 -2.88
C ASN A 631 -26.47 -39.92 -4.40
N ALA A 632 -25.42 -39.21 -4.81
CA ALA A 632 -25.21 -38.78 -6.19
C ALA A 632 -24.76 -39.93 -7.10
N ASP A 633 -25.30 -39.97 -8.32
CA ASP A 633 -24.76 -40.81 -9.40
C ASP A 633 -23.40 -40.24 -9.85
N THR A 634 -23.32 -38.92 -9.89
CA THR A 634 -22.13 -38.16 -10.31
C THR A 634 -22.10 -36.84 -9.57
N ALA A 635 -20.91 -36.38 -9.19
CA ALA A 635 -20.72 -35.10 -8.51
C ALA A 635 -19.40 -34.46 -8.94
N GLY A 636 -19.28 -33.16 -8.68
CA GLY A 636 -18.10 -32.43 -9.11
C GLY A 636 -18.11 -30.96 -8.77
N VAL A 637 -17.20 -30.25 -9.43
CA VAL A 637 -16.96 -28.82 -9.23
C VAL A 637 -17.06 -28.10 -10.57
N MET A 638 -17.70 -26.93 -10.58
CA MET A 638 -17.82 -26.05 -11.74
C MET A 638 -17.25 -24.67 -11.42
N PHE A 639 -16.35 -24.20 -12.27
CA PHE A 639 -15.87 -22.82 -12.26
C PHE A 639 -16.53 -22.05 -13.40
N THR A 640 -17.20 -20.94 -13.08
CA THR A 640 -17.88 -20.10 -14.10
C THR A 640 -16.93 -19.31 -14.98
N ARG A 641 -15.63 -19.38 -14.68
CA ARG A 641 -14.50 -18.88 -15.48
C ARG A 641 -13.36 -19.87 -15.40
N HIS A 642 -12.45 -19.85 -16.35
CA HIS A 642 -11.32 -20.76 -16.33
C HIS A 642 -10.41 -20.50 -15.10
N PRO A 643 -10.15 -21.49 -14.22
CA PRO A 643 -9.51 -21.23 -12.93
C PRO A 643 -8.04 -20.77 -13.03
N THR A 644 -7.33 -21.17 -14.08
CA THR A 644 -5.91 -20.79 -14.32
C THR A 644 -5.74 -19.58 -15.25
N THR A 645 -6.37 -19.57 -16.43
CA THR A 645 -6.26 -18.44 -17.38
C THR A 645 -7.13 -17.25 -16.97
N THR A 646 -8.13 -17.48 -16.12
CA THR A 646 -9.14 -16.50 -15.68
C THR A 646 -10.08 -16.00 -16.78
N ASP A 647 -10.05 -16.65 -17.94
CA ASP A 647 -10.86 -16.31 -19.11
C ASP A 647 -12.37 -16.50 -18.82
N PRO A 648 -13.18 -15.44 -18.92
CA PRO A 648 -14.61 -15.49 -18.64
C PRO A 648 -15.43 -16.16 -19.76
N SER A 649 -14.85 -16.43 -20.94
CA SER A 649 -15.50 -17.11 -22.05
C SER A 649 -15.51 -18.64 -21.91
N ASN A 650 -14.83 -19.19 -20.90
CA ASN A 650 -14.73 -20.64 -20.68
C ASN A 650 -15.21 -21.01 -19.26
N ILE A 651 -16.27 -21.82 -19.19
CA ILE A 651 -16.74 -22.47 -17.96
C ILE A 651 -16.09 -23.86 -17.91
N VAL A 652 -15.51 -24.22 -16.76
CA VAL A 652 -14.83 -25.51 -16.58
C VAL A 652 -15.63 -26.35 -15.60
N ILE A 653 -16.06 -27.53 -16.04
CA ILE A 653 -16.78 -28.50 -15.23
C ILE A 653 -15.88 -29.72 -15.04
N THR A 654 -15.66 -30.09 -13.78
CA THR A 654 -15.00 -31.33 -13.40
C THR A 654 -16.01 -32.28 -12.78
N ALA A 655 -15.91 -33.57 -13.07
CA ALA A 655 -16.89 -34.55 -12.61
C ALA A 655 -16.27 -35.93 -12.35
N ASN A 656 -16.79 -36.64 -11.34
CA ASN A 656 -16.52 -38.06 -11.09
C ASN A 656 -17.80 -38.77 -10.62
N TYR A 657 -17.87 -40.08 -10.80
CA TYR A 657 -18.97 -40.90 -10.31
C TYR A 657 -19.03 -40.92 -8.77
N GLY A 658 -20.24 -41.03 -8.22
CA GLY A 658 -20.49 -41.06 -6.78
C GLY A 658 -20.38 -39.68 -6.11
N LEU A 659 -19.93 -39.66 -4.85
CA LEU A 659 -19.82 -38.46 -4.03
C LEU A 659 -18.65 -37.56 -4.44
N GLY A 660 -18.89 -36.25 -4.38
CA GLY A 660 -17.94 -35.22 -4.86
C GLY A 660 -16.65 -35.08 -4.05
N GLU A 661 -16.53 -35.71 -2.88
CA GLU A 661 -15.33 -35.66 -2.04
C GLU A 661 -14.07 -36.12 -2.78
N THR A 662 -14.20 -37.07 -3.71
CA THR A 662 -13.08 -37.56 -4.54
C THR A 662 -12.50 -36.48 -5.46
N VAL A 663 -13.34 -35.56 -5.94
CA VAL A 663 -12.95 -34.42 -6.78
C VAL A 663 -12.36 -33.31 -5.91
N VAL A 664 -13.03 -32.96 -4.81
CA VAL A 664 -12.62 -31.85 -3.92
C VAL A 664 -11.29 -32.14 -3.20
N SER A 665 -11.06 -33.40 -2.81
CA SER A 665 -9.80 -33.85 -2.19
C SER A 665 -8.69 -34.12 -3.21
N ALA A 666 -8.98 -34.04 -4.51
CA ALA A 666 -8.08 -34.39 -5.62
C ALA A 666 -7.47 -35.81 -5.48
N SER A 667 -8.25 -36.77 -4.97
CA SER A 667 -7.80 -38.17 -4.82
C SER A 667 -7.79 -38.95 -6.14
N VAL A 668 -8.48 -38.43 -7.15
CA VAL A 668 -8.62 -38.99 -8.50
C VAL A 668 -8.46 -37.90 -9.56
N GLU A 669 -8.22 -38.29 -10.81
CA GLU A 669 -8.27 -37.37 -11.96
C GLU A 669 -9.69 -37.37 -12.54
N PRO A 670 -10.48 -36.31 -12.33
CA PRO A 670 -11.87 -36.24 -12.79
C PRO A 670 -11.96 -35.98 -14.31
N ASP A 671 -13.14 -36.24 -14.88
CA ASP A 671 -13.44 -35.78 -16.23
C ASP A 671 -13.43 -34.25 -16.27
N THR A 672 -12.96 -33.67 -17.37
CA THR A 672 -12.90 -32.22 -17.57
C THR A 672 -13.67 -31.82 -18.83
N ILE A 673 -14.69 -30.99 -18.67
CA ILE A 673 -15.53 -30.48 -19.75
C ILE A 673 -15.41 -28.96 -19.79
N ILE A 674 -15.07 -28.41 -20.95
CA ILE A 674 -14.95 -26.97 -21.17
C ILE A 674 -16.12 -26.51 -22.00
N ILE A 675 -16.94 -25.64 -21.43
CA ILE A 675 -18.09 -25.00 -22.10
C ILE A 675 -17.67 -23.59 -22.51
N HIS A 676 -17.76 -23.31 -23.80
CA HIS A 676 -17.57 -21.97 -24.32
C HIS A 676 -18.85 -21.14 -24.18
N LYS A 677 -18.72 -19.97 -23.56
CA LYS A 677 -19.71 -18.91 -23.45
C LYS A 677 -19.35 -17.81 -24.45
N SER A 678 -20.10 -17.78 -25.55
CA SER A 678 -20.02 -16.70 -26.55
C SER A 678 -20.47 -15.36 -25.97
N TRP A 679 -20.16 -14.26 -26.66
CA TRP A 679 -20.49 -12.91 -26.20
C TRP A 679 -22.01 -12.68 -25.99
N ASN A 680 -22.86 -13.38 -26.74
CA ASN A 680 -24.31 -13.29 -26.66
C ASN A 680 -24.91 -14.28 -25.64
N ASN A 681 -24.08 -14.86 -24.77
CA ASN A 681 -24.42 -15.86 -23.76
C ASN A 681 -24.92 -17.21 -24.32
N LYS A 682 -24.66 -17.52 -25.60
CA LYS A 682 -24.88 -18.88 -26.11
C LYS A 682 -23.76 -19.80 -25.62
N LEU A 683 -24.17 -20.94 -25.05
CA LEU A 683 -23.30 -21.97 -24.50
C LEU A 683 -23.10 -23.10 -25.51
N THR A 684 -21.85 -23.55 -25.69
CA THR A 684 -21.48 -24.68 -26.56
C THR A 684 -20.35 -25.47 -25.93
N VAL A 685 -20.31 -26.79 -26.15
CA VAL A 685 -19.21 -27.62 -25.64
C VAL A 685 -18.00 -27.43 -26.53
N LYS A 686 -16.88 -26.98 -25.94
CA LYS A 686 -15.61 -26.76 -26.64
C LYS A 686 -14.77 -28.02 -26.68
N SER A 687 -14.70 -28.73 -25.55
CA SER A 687 -13.96 -29.99 -25.43
C SER A 687 -14.42 -30.78 -24.21
N SER A 688 -14.35 -32.11 -24.29
CA SER A 688 -14.59 -33.03 -23.18
C SER A 688 -13.44 -34.04 -23.13
N THR A 689 -12.81 -34.17 -21.96
CA THR A 689 -11.65 -35.04 -21.73
C THR A 689 -11.96 -35.96 -20.55
N ALA A 690 -11.85 -37.28 -20.77
CA ALA A 690 -12.04 -38.26 -19.70
C ALA A 690 -10.80 -38.31 -18.81
N GLY A 691 -11.00 -38.26 -17.49
CA GLY A 691 -9.93 -38.36 -16.50
C GLY A 691 -9.67 -39.81 -16.08
N ASN A 692 -8.51 -40.07 -15.48
CA ASN A 692 -8.22 -41.35 -14.85
C ASN A 692 -8.91 -41.47 -13.48
N LYS A 693 -10.23 -41.73 -13.53
CA LYS A 693 -11.11 -41.71 -12.36
C LYS A 693 -10.76 -42.77 -11.33
N ARG A 694 -10.39 -43.99 -11.74
CA ARG A 694 -10.02 -45.19 -10.94
C ARG A 694 -11.04 -45.68 -9.91
N GLN A 695 -11.65 -44.79 -9.13
CA GLN A 695 -12.44 -45.07 -7.94
C GLN A 695 -13.61 -44.08 -7.81
N LYS A 696 -14.70 -44.54 -7.18
CA LYS A 696 -15.82 -43.71 -6.74
C LYS A 696 -16.11 -43.91 -5.25
N LEU A 697 -16.67 -42.88 -4.62
CA LEU A 697 -17.07 -42.93 -3.22
C LEU A 697 -18.60 -43.01 -3.13
N LEU A 698 -19.12 -43.98 -2.38
CA LEU A 698 -20.56 -44.19 -2.19
C LEU A 698 -20.91 -44.15 -0.70
N ALA A 699 -22.14 -43.74 -0.39
CA ALA A 699 -22.71 -43.85 0.94
C ALA A 699 -23.53 -45.14 1.06
N ASN A 700 -23.14 -46.06 1.95
CA ASN A 700 -23.86 -47.30 2.24
C ASN A 700 -24.36 -47.36 3.70
N GLU A 701 -24.92 -48.49 4.11
CA GLU A 701 -25.46 -48.72 5.47
C GLU A 701 -24.42 -48.54 6.58
N ASN A 702 -23.13 -48.79 6.31
CA ASN A 702 -22.04 -48.74 7.28
C ASN A 702 -21.18 -47.45 7.19
N GLY A 703 -21.59 -46.47 6.38
CA GLY A 703 -20.86 -45.21 6.20
C GLY A 703 -20.41 -44.97 4.75
N LEU A 704 -19.17 -44.51 4.57
CA LEU A 704 -18.59 -44.26 3.25
C LEU A 704 -17.80 -45.48 2.78
N VAL A 705 -17.96 -45.88 1.52
CA VAL A 705 -17.17 -46.95 0.89
C VAL A 705 -16.60 -46.49 -0.44
N THR A 706 -15.30 -46.72 -0.62
CA THR A 706 -14.60 -46.52 -1.89
C THR A 706 -14.70 -47.79 -2.73
N VAL A 707 -15.09 -47.64 -3.99
CA VAL A 707 -15.25 -48.74 -4.94
C VAL A 707 -14.46 -48.42 -6.20
N ASP A 708 -13.67 -49.38 -6.71
CA ASP A 708 -12.97 -49.21 -7.98
C ASP A 708 -13.96 -49.20 -9.15
N LEU A 709 -13.70 -48.34 -10.13
CA LEU A 709 -14.49 -48.24 -11.36
C LEU A 709 -14.09 -49.34 -12.34
N ASN A 710 -15.05 -49.81 -13.15
CA ASN A 710 -14.72 -50.73 -14.24
C ASN A 710 -14.04 -49.99 -15.42
N GLU A 711 -13.40 -50.73 -16.34
CA GLU A 711 -12.66 -50.11 -17.47
C GLU A 711 -13.52 -49.22 -18.37
N GLN A 712 -14.81 -49.52 -18.50
CA GLN A 712 -15.73 -48.72 -19.30
C GLN A 712 -16.04 -47.39 -18.59
N GLU A 713 -16.47 -47.44 -17.33
CA GLU A 713 -16.71 -46.26 -16.48
C GLU A 713 -15.45 -45.39 -16.38
N ASN A 714 -14.26 -45.98 -16.35
CA ASN A 714 -13.02 -45.21 -16.26
C ASN A 714 -12.73 -44.38 -17.53
N ASN A 715 -13.11 -44.88 -18.71
CA ASN A 715 -12.80 -44.27 -20.00
C ASN A 715 -13.92 -43.38 -20.58
N GLU A 716 -15.15 -43.47 -20.06
CA GLU A 716 -16.28 -42.65 -20.49
C GLU A 716 -16.42 -41.36 -19.66
N ILE A 717 -17.03 -40.33 -20.25
CA ILE A 717 -17.40 -39.09 -19.54
C ILE A 717 -18.63 -39.37 -18.68
N CYS A 718 -18.56 -39.07 -17.38
CA CYS A 718 -19.60 -39.42 -16.41
C CYS A 718 -20.90 -38.59 -16.50
N ILE A 719 -20.90 -37.46 -17.21
CA ILE A 719 -22.10 -36.66 -17.47
C ILE A 719 -22.37 -36.46 -18.96
N SER A 720 -23.64 -36.37 -19.34
CA SER A 720 -24.03 -36.07 -20.72
C SER A 720 -23.81 -34.60 -21.08
N GLU A 721 -23.70 -34.32 -22.38
CA GLU A 721 -23.57 -32.96 -22.91
C GLU A 721 -24.75 -32.06 -22.47
N THR A 722 -25.96 -32.61 -22.43
CA THR A 722 -27.17 -31.92 -21.97
C THR A 722 -27.06 -31.49 -20.51
N ILE A 723 -26.55 -32.36 -19.63
CA ILE A 723 -26.34 -32.02 -18.21
C ILE A 723 -25.24 -30.96 -18.08
N ALA A 724 -24.14 -31.09 -18.83
CA ALA A 724 -23.04 -30.12 -18.81
C ALA A 724 -23.50 -28.71 -19.25
N LEU A 725 -24.32 -28.61 -20.30
CA LEU A 725 -24.90 -27.34 -20.76
C LEU A 725 -25.90 -26.76 -19.75
N ARG A 726 -26.72 -27.59 -19.10
CA ARG A 726 -27.63 -27.14 -18.02
C ARG A 726 -26.87 -26.63 -16.81
N LEU A 727 -25.82 -27.33 -16.38
CA LEU A 727 -24.90 -26.88 -15.31
C LEU A 727 -24.28 -25.52 -15.67
N ALA A 728 -23.74 -25.38 -16.88
CA ALA A 728 -23.15 -24.13 -17.33
C ALA A 728 -24.17 -22.96 -17.36
N ALA A 729 -25.42 -23.23 -17.76
CA ALA A 729 -26.50 -22.22 -17.72
C ALA A 729 -26.83 -21.79 -16.28
N ILE A 730 -26.89 -22.73 -15.33
CA ILE A 730 -27.05 -22.43 -13.90
C ILE A 730 -25.86 -21.61 -13.41
N GLY A 731 -24.63 -21.99 -13.74
CA GLY A 731 -23.41 -21.27 -13.38
C GLY A 731 -23.41 -19.83 -13.89
N MET A 732 -23.78 -19.61 -15.15
CA MET A 732 -23.90 -18.27 -15.75
C MET A 732 -24.96 -17.40 -15.04
N ASN A 733 -26.10 -17.99 -14.66
CA ASN A 733 -27.14 -17.30 -13.90
C ASN A 733 -26.65 -16.95 -12.48
N LEU A 734 -25.95 -17.85 -11.81
CA LEU A 734 -25.39 -17.61 -10.47
C LEU A 734 -24.28 -16.56 -10.50
N GLU A 735 -23.36 -16.60 -11.48
CA GLU A 735 -22.34 -15.56 -11.68
C GLU A 735 -23.00 -14.18 -11.79
N THR A 736 -24.12 -14.10 -12.52
CA THR A 736 -24.89 -12.86 -12.69
C THR A 736 -25.57 -12.42 -11.38
N LEU A 737 -26.24 -13.34 -10.68
CA LEU A 737 -26.96 -13.06 -9.42
C LEU A 737 -26.05 -12.64 -8.28
N PHE A 738 -24.89 -13.30 -8.15
CA PHE A 738 -23.88 -12.97 -7.15
C PHE A 738 -22.96 -11.82 -7.59
N SER A 739 -22.99 -11.44 -8.87
CA SER A 739 -22.16 -10.39 -9.47
C SER A 739 -20.64 -10.63 -9.36
N SER A 740 -20.22 -11.88 -9.16
CA SER A 740 -18.82 -12.30 -9.34
C SER A 740 -18.72 -13.79 -9.63
N ALA A 741 -17.59 -14.20 -10.20
CA ALA A 741 -17.36 -15.57 -10.65
C ALA A 741 -17.48 -16.59 -9.51
N ARG A 742 -17.97 -17.78 -9.83
CA ARG A 742 -18.34 -18.79 -8.85
C ARG A 742 -17.55 -20.10 -9.05
N ASP A 743 -17.13 -20.64 -7.92
CA ASP A 743 -16.74 -22.03 -7.72
C ASP A 743 -17.93 -22.75 -7.07
N ILE A 744 -18.52 -23.72 -7.77
CA ILE A 744 -19.79 -24.35 -7.43
C ILE A 744 -19.59 -25.85 -7.29
N GLU A 745 -19.91 -26.39 -6.12
CA GLU A 745 -20.01 -27.83 -5.89
C GLU A 745 -21.42 -28.31 -6.25
N TRP A 746 -21.50 -29.37 -7.03
CA TRP A 746 -22.78 -29.90 -7.53
C TRP A 746 -22.81 -31.43 -7.50
N ALA A 747 -24.02 -31.97 -7.53
CA ALA A 747 -24.31 -33.39 -7.62
C ALA A 747 -25.49 -33.65 -8.56
N VAL A 748 -25.54 -34.82 -9.17
CA VAL A 748 -26.60 -35.24 -10.09
C VAL A 748 -27.18 -36.59 -9.65
N ILE A 749 -28.51 -36.68 -9.68
CA ILE A 749 -29.26 -37.94 -9.57
C ILE A 749 -30.23 -38.02 -10.74
N GLY A 750 -30.01 -38.98 -11.64
CA GLY A 750 -30.68 -39.01 -12.95
C GLY A 750 -30.47 -37.71 -13.72
N GLU A 751 -31.53 -36.93 -13.93
CA GLU A 751 -31.47 -35.61 -14.59
C GLU A 751 -31.61 -34.42 -13.62
N LYS A 752 -31.69 -34.68 -12.31
CA LYS A 752 -31.85 -33.64 -11.29
C LYS A 752 -30.50 -33.13 -10.82
N ILE A 753 -30.31 -31.81 -10.88
CA ILE A 753 -29.09 -31.13 -10.43
C ILE A 753 -29.29 -30.62 -9.00
N TYR A 754 -28.34 -30.95 -8.14
CA TYR A 754 -28.25 -30.47 -6.77
C TYR A 754 -27.04 -29.55 -6.61
N LEU A 755 -27.22 -28.40 -5.97
CA LEU A 755 -26.11 -27.52 -5.61
C LEU A 755 -25.76 -27.72 -4.13
N LEU A 756 -24.50 -28.02 -3.87
CA LEU A 756 -23.98 -28.33 -2.53
C LEU A 756 -23.27 -27.14 -1.91
N GLN A 757 -22.69 -26.25 -2.72
CA GLN A 757 -22.04 -25.01 -2.29
C GLN A 757 -21.84 -24.06 -3.49
N ALA A 758 -21.79 -22.76 -3.26
CA ALA A 758 -21.29 -21.78 -4.24
C ALA A 758 -20.46 -20.69 -3.55
N ARG A 759 -19.19 -20.54 -3.94
CA ARG A 759 -18.27 -19.53 -3.36
C ARG A 759 -17.59 -18.70 -4.44
N PRO A 760 -17.05 -17.50 -4.12
CA PRO A 760 -16.31 -16.71 -5.09
C PRO A 760 -14.99 -17.39 -5.52
N ILE A 761 -14.56 -17.18 -6.76
CA ILE A 761 -13.21 -17.55 -7.21
C ILE A 761 -12.21 -16.50 -6.72
N THR A 762 -11.26 -16.89 -5.86
CA THR A 762 -10.30 -15.97 -5.21
C THR A 762 -9.10 -15.60 -6.07
N THR A 763 -8.81 -16.35 -7.14
CA THR A 763 -7.59 -16.15 -7.96
C THR A 763 -7.72 -15.03 -9.00
N LEU A 764 -8.91 -14.47 -9.22
CA LEU A 764 -9.17 -13.54 -10.32
C LEU A 764 -8.49 -12.17 -10.17
N TYR A 765 -8.29 -11.74 -8.92
CA TYR A 765 -7.79 -10.40 -8.57
C TYR A 765 -6.54 -10.44 -7.68
N THR A 766 -5.83 -11.57 -7.67
CA THR A 766 -4.56 -11.71 -6.93
C THR A 766 -3.55 -10.70 -7.43
N TRP A 767 -2.76 -10.19 -6.49
CA TRP A 767 -1.65 -9.29 -6.79
C TRP A 767 -0.64 -9.98 -7.69
N THR A 768 -0.29 -9.31 -8.78
CA THR A 768 0.85 -9.71 -9.61
C THR A 768 2.16 -9.31 -8.94
N GLU A 769 3.25 -9.99 -9.30
CA GLU A 769 4.60 -9.63 -8.84
C GLU A 769 4.95 -8.18 -9.20
N PHE A 770 4.50 -7.71 -10.38
CA PHE A 770 4.67 -6.33 -10.80
C PHE A 770 3.98 -5.35 -9.84
N GLU A 771 2.73 -5.59 -9.48
CA GLU A 771 2.01 -4.72 -8.54
C GLU A 771 2.67 -4.71 -7.15
N LEU A 772 3.09 -5.87 -6.63
CA LEU A 772 3.77 -5.96 -5.34
C LEU A 772 5.09 -5.18 -5.33
N MET A 773 5.86 -5.24 -6.43
CA MET A 773 7.12 -4.52 -6.54
C MET A 773 6.94 -3.00 -6.62
N HIS A 774 5.86 -2.52 -7.23
CA HIS A 774 5.63 -1.09 -7.50
C HIS A 774 4.56 -0.45 -6.61
N GLU A 775 3.97 -1.19 -5.65
CA GLU A 775 2.91 -0.69 -4.77
C GLU A 775 3.30 0.63 -4.09
N LEU A 776 4.55 0.71 -3.65
CA LEU A 776 5.11 1.84 -2.90
C LEU A 776 5.91 2.82 -3.77
N ASP A 777 6.04 2.57 -5.06
CA ASP A 777 6.81 3.43 -5.96
C ASP A 777 6.19 4.82 -6.09
N ASN A 778 7.00 5.85 -6.31
CA ASN A 778 6.45 7.17 -6.63
C ASN A 778 5.90 7.17 -8.07
N GLY A 779 4.94 8.06 -8.35
CA GLY A 779 4.41 8.23 -9.70
C GLY A 779 5.48 8.70 -10.69
N VAL A 780 5.38 8.28 -11.94
CA VAL A 780 6.30 8.66 -13.02
C VAL A 780 6.09 10.12 -13.39
N PRO A 781 7.06 11.03 -13.19
CA PRO A 781 6.83 12.45 -13.40
C PRO A 781 6.89 12.87 -14.88
N SER A 782 7.73 12.19 -15.68
CA SER A 782 8.01 12.49 -17.09
C SER A 782 8.58 11.27 -17.82
N ASP A 783 8.44 11.19 -19.15
CA ASP A 783 9.10 10.16 -19.97
C ASP A 783 10.62 10.28 -19.97
N THR A 784 11.12 11.50 -19.78
CA THR A 784 12.53 11.83 -19.96
C THR A 784 13.30 11.84 -18.64
N ASP A 785 12.66 11.53 -17.51
CA ASP A 785 13.29 11.63 -16.20
C ASP A 785 14.41 10.59 -16.01
N ILE A 786 15.47 11.02 -15.33
CA ILE A 786 16.62 10.16 -15.00
C ILE A 786 16.62 9.94 -13.51
N LEU A 787 16.35 8.68 -13.13
CA LEU A 787 16.44 8.23 -11.76
C LEU A 787 17.82 7.58 -11.54
N SER A 788 18.55 8.08 -10.56
CA SER A 788 19.92 7.65 -10.28
C SER A 788 20.06 7.11 -8.87
N PHE A 789 20.76 5.98 -8.74
CA PHE A 789 21.17 5.42 -7.45
C PHE A 789 22.53 5.97 -6.99
N ALA A 790 23.08 6.98 -7.66
CA ALA A 790 24.36 7.56 -7.25
C ALA A 790 24.25 8.10 -5.81
N ASN A 791 25.29 7.86 -4.98
CA ASN A 791 25.33 8.13 -3.54
C ASN A 791 24.35 7.28 -2.71
N ILE A 792 23.07 7.25 -3.09
CA ILE A 792 22.04 6.49 -2.37
C ILE A 792 22.34 4.99 -2.39
N GLY A 793 22.75 4.42 -3.51
CA GLY A 793 23.03 3.00 -3.65
C GLY A 793 24.20 2.52 -2.80
N GLU A 794 25.05 3.42 -2.31
CA GLU A 794 26.08 3.10 -1.32
C GLU A 794 25.50 3.08 0.11
N VAL A 795 24.61 4.01 0.42
CA VAL A 795 24.00 4.15 1.76
C VAL A 795 22.87 3.14 1.99
N CYS A 796 22.07 2.91 0.96
CA CYS A 796 20.87 2.07 0.90
C CYS A 796 20.95 1.12 -0.30
N PRO A 797 21.84 0.11 -0.27
CA PRO A 797 22.08 -0.76 -1.40
C PRO A 797 20.90 -1.70 -1.72
N TYR A 798 20.12 -2.12 -0.71
CA TYR A 798 19.03 -3.10 -0.85
C TYR A 798 17.65 -2.44 -0.84
N PRO A 799 16.58 -3.19 -1.16
CA PRO A 799 15.21 -2.76 -0.94
C PRO A 799 14.98 -2.27 0.50
N ILE A 800 14.09 -1.30 0.65
CA ILE A 800 13.74 -0.61 1.91
C ILE A 800 12.37 -1.08 2.36
N SER A 801 12.21 -1.31 3.67
CA SER A 801 10.93 -1.74 4.23
C SER A 801 9.81 -0.69 4.06
N PRO A 802 8.53 -1.13 3.95
CA PRO A 802 7.37 -0.23 3.87
C PRO A 802 7.28 0.79 5.00
N LEU A 803 7.69 0.39 6.22
CA LEU A 803 7.70 1.27 7.39
C LEU A 803 8.71 2.42 7.20
N SER A 804 9.91 2.11 6.71
CA SER A 804 10.96 3.10 6.45
C SER A 804 10.62 4.01 5.29
N ILE A 805 10.02 3.50 4.21
CA ILE A 805 9.50 4.35 3.12
C ILE A 805 8.47 5.35 3.67
N SER A 806 7.49 4.86 4.43
CA SER A 806 6.40 5.68 4.98
C SER A 806 6.89 6.75 5.96
N ALA A 807 7.97 6.46 6.70
CA ALA A 807 8.56 7.40 7.64
C ALA A 807 9.46 8.45 6.96
N PHE A 808 10.25 8.06 5.95
CA PHE A 808 11.36 8.89 5.48
C PHE A 808 11.10 9.60 4.16
N GLU A 809 10.47 8.96 3.18
CA GLU A 809 10.37 9.48 1.81
C GLU A 809 9.80 10.91 1.78
N LYS A 810 8.63 11.12 2.39
CA LYS A 810 7.97 12.43 2.44
C LYS A 810 8.76 13.45 3.25
N ALA A 811 9.33 13.04 4.39
CA ALA A 811 10.09 13.95 5.24
C ALA A 811 11.33 14.48 4.51
N TYR A 812 12.06 13.62 3.78
CA TYR A 812 13.20 14.03 2.97
C TYR A 812 12.78 14.95 1.82
N ASN A 813 11.75 14.57 1.05
CA ASN A 813 11.26 15.40 -0.04
C ASN A 813 10.80 16.80 0.45
N ASP A 814 10.08 16.88 1.57
CA ASP A 814 9.61 18.15 2.14
C ASP A 814 10.77 19.03 2.65
N ILE A 815 11.74 18.45 3.37
CA ILE A 815 12.90 19.19 3.90
C ILE A 815 13.73 19.77 2.76
N ILE A 816 14.00 18.97 1.73
CA ILE A 816 14.86 19.40 0.62
C ILE A 816 14.12 20.43 -0.22
N SER A 817 12.84 20.23 -0.48
CA SER A 817 12.01 21.21 -1.19
C SER A 817 12.01 22.56 -0.47
N ALA A 818 11.80 22.58 0.85
CA ALA A 818 11.84 23.79 1.65
C ALA A 818 13.21 24.49 1.62
N THR A 819 14.29 23.71 1.55
CA THR A 819 15.66 24.21 1.55
C THR A 819 16.05 24.89 0.23
N TRP A 820 15.58 24.34 -0.89
CA TRP A 820 15.91 24.82 -2.24
C TRP A 820 14.81 25.67 -2.87
N PHE A 821 13.81 26.08 -2.09
CA PHE A 821 12.66 26.87 -2.52
C PHE A 821 11.85 26.21 -3.64
N PHE A 822 11.87 24.87 -3.71
CA PHE A 822 10.98 24.12 -4.60
C PHE A 822 9.62 23.98 -3.96
N LYS A 823 8.58 24.07 -4.79
CA LYS A 823 7.22 23.81 -4.38
C LYS A 823 6.76 22.51 -5.03
N ASP A 824 6.36 21.53 -4.22
CA ASP A 824 5.70 20.29 -4.66
C ASP A 824 6.52 19.43 -5.67
N ARG A 825 7.87 19.48 -5.65
CA ARG A 825 8.74 18.63 -6.50
C ARG A 825 9.17 17.35 -5.82
N CYS A 826 9.17 16.23 -6.54
CA CYS A 826 9.72 14.97 -6.07
C CYS A 826 11.22 14.86 -6.41
N LEU A 827 12.07 14.79 -5.38
CA LEU A 827 13.53 14.78 -5.51
C LEU A 827 14.11 13.39 -5.25
N PHE A 828 13.52 12.70 -4.28
CA PHE A 828 13.76 11.29 -3.99
C PHE A 828 12.51 10.50 -4.40
N ASN A 829 12.73 9.47 -5.22
CA ASN A 829 11.70 8.56 -5.68
C ASN A 829 11.98 7.18 -5.08
N ILE A 830 10.92 6.45 -4.76
CA ILE A 830 10.93 5.01 -4.57
C ILE A 830 10.69 4.36 -5.93
N VAL A 831 11.58 3.46 -6.32
CA VAL A 831 11.42 2.60 -7.49
C VAL A 831 11.85 1.19 -7.13
N GLY A 832 10.94 0.22 -7.30
CA GLY A 832 11.16 -1.18 -6.92
C GLY A 832 11.64 -1.31 -5.48
N MET A 833 10.97 -0.62 -4.55
CA MET A 833 11.32 -0.58 -3.12
C MET A 833 12.70 0.03 -2.80
N ARG A 834 13.34 0.76 -3.72
CA ARG A 834 14.65 1.41 -3.49
C ARG A 834 14.56 2.91 -3.66
N TYR A 835 15.33 3.64 -2.84
CA TYR A 835 15.50 5.08 -3.03
C TYR A 835 16.30 5.39 -4.29
N ALA A 836 15.84 6.35 -5.08
CA ALA A 836 16.51 6.89 -6.25
C ALA A 836 16.42 8.42 -6.25
N LEU A 837 17.45 9.09 -6.76
CA LEU A 837 17.46 10.54 -6.98
C LEU A 837 16.84 10.86 -8.34
N ASN A 838 15.89 11.79 -8.40
CA ASN A 838 15.52 12.42 -9.65
C ASN A 838 16.59 13.44 -10.04
N TYR A 839 17.45 13.09 -11.00
CA TYR A 839 18.64 13.87 -11.35
C TYR A 839 18.29 15.27 -11.89
N TYR A 840 17.22 15.39 -12.68
CA TYR A 840 16.76 16.69 -13.18
C TYR A 840 16.28 17.59 -12.05
N ASN A 841 15.42 17.07 -11.19
CA ASN A 841 14.88 17.87 -10.09
C ASN A 841 15.95 18.23 -9.04
N MET A 842 16.93 17.33 -8.82
CA MET A 842 17.98 17.55 -7.83
C MET A 842 19.07 18.51 -8.31
N PHE A 843 19.61 18.30 -9.52
CA PHE A 843 20.82 19.01 -9.97
C PHE A 843 20.59 19.98 -11.12
N LEU A 844 19.51 19.81 -11.88
CA LEU A 844 19.23 20.59 -13.09
C LEU A 844 17.87 21.31 -13.03
N ALA A 845 17.38 21.61 -11.82
CA ALA A 845 16.18 22.42 -11.64
C ALA A 845 16.37 23.86 -12.16
N HIS A 846 17.62 24.33 -12.18
CA HIS A 846 18.01 25.67 -12.62
C HIS A 846 19.25 25.61 -13.53
N PRO A 847 19.11 25.06 -14.75
CA PRO A 847 20.23 24.83 -15.65
C PRO A 847 20.76 26.15 -16.23
N ARG A 848 22.08 26.29 -16.36
CA ARG A 848 22.71 27.44 -17.03
C ARG A 848 22.64 27.27 -18.54
N LYS A 849 22.84 28.34 -19.31
CA LYS A 849 22.85 28.27 -20.78
C LYS A 849 23.86 27.27 -21.37
N HIS A 850 24.98 27.06 -20.70
CA HIS A 850 26.02 26.11 -21.11
C HIS A 850 26.43 25.24 -19.94
N ILE A 851 26.85 24.00 -20.23
CA ILE A 851 27.49 23.14 -19.24
C ILE A 851 28.74 23.86 -18.74
N THR A 852 28.75 24.19 -17.45
CA THR A 852 29.88 24.84 -16.82
C THR A 852 30.77 23.83 -16.14
N PHE A 853 32.03 24.21 -15.91
CA PHE A 853 32.95 23.43 -15.10
C PHE A 853 32.39 23.12 -13.69
N LEU A 854 31.61 24.06 -13.13
CA LEU A 854 30.95 23.89 -11.84
C LEU A 854 29.94 22.74 -11.85
N ASN A 855 29.24 22.50 -12.97
CA ASN A 855 28.31 21.37 -13.07
C ASN A 855 29.06 20.03 -12.92
N LYS A 856 30.18 19.87 -13.61
CA LYS A 856 31.02 18.67 -13.53
C LYS A 856 31.57 18.44 -12.13
N VAL A 857 31.95 19.52 -11.42
CA VAL A 857 32.42 19.45 -10.04
C VAL A 857 31.31 18.99 -9.09
N ILE A 858 30.07 19.47 -9.27
CA ILE A 858 28.92 19.03 -8.46
C ILE A 858 28.63 17.55 -8.69
N ASP A 859 28.62 17.09 -9.95
CA ASP A 859 28.42 15.67 -10.26
C ASP A 859 29.49 14.79 -9.60
N VAL A 860 30.77 15.17 -9.68
CA VAL A 860 31.83 14.42 -9.01
C VAL A 860 31.65 14.44 -7.49
N ALA A 861 31.27 15.58 -6.90
CA ALA A 861 31.13 15.71 -5.46
C ALA A 861 29.97 14.88 -4.91
N VAL A 862 28.93 14.63 -5.70
CA VAL A 862 27.72 13.93 -5.25
C VAL A 862 27.62 12.52 -5.81
N SER A 863 27.91 12.32 -7.10
CA SER A 863 27.81 11.04 -7.81
C SER A 863 29.14 10.30 -7.95
N GLY A 864 30.28 10.91 -7.59
CA GLY A 864 31.61 10.31 -7.72
C GLY A 864 32.20 10.37 -9.14
N ASN A 865 31.39 10.63 -10.15
CA ASN A 865 31.77 10.82 -11.55
C ASN A 865 30.89 11.88 -12.22
N VAL A 866 31.30 12.36 -13.40
CA VAL A 866 30.46 13.26 -14.21
C VAL A 866 29.29 12.45 -14.80
N VAL A 867 28.06 12.93 -14.62
CA VAL A 867 26.82 12.31 -15.12
C VAL A 867 26.22 13.17 -16.23
N LEU A 868 26.36 14.50 -16.12
CA LEU A 868 25.81 15.47 -17.06
C LEU A 868 26.41 15.34 -18.46
N THR A 869 25.55 15.07 -19.44
CA THR A 869 25.88 15.09 -20.87
C THR A 869 25.24 16.30 -21.56
N PRO A 870 25.70 16.69 -22.77
CA PRO A 870 25.04 17.72 -23.58
C PRO A 870 23.55 17.45 -23.82
N GLU A 871 23.16 16.19 -24.03
CA GLU A 871 21.77 15.75 -24.22
C GLU A 871 20.91 16.02 -22.98
N ILE A 872 21.38 15.57 -21.81
CA ILE A 872 20.71 15.77 -20.52
C ILE A 872 20.57 17.27 -20.23
N HIS A 873 21.64 18.04 -20.48
CA HIS A 873 21.63 19.49 -20.26
C HIS A 873 20.64 20.21 -21.18
N LYS A 874 20.53 19.79 -22.44
CA LYS A 874 19.57 20.34 -23.40
C LYS A 874 18.13 20.12 -22.93
N ILE A 875 17.80 18.89 -22.52
CA ILE A 875 16.47 18.57 -21.99
C ILE A 875 16.16 19.41 -20.75
N ALA A 876 17.13 19.59 -19.85
CA ALA A 876 16.93 20.43 -18.66
C ALA A 876 16.62 21.89 -19.01
N LEU A 877 17.35 22.47 -19.98
CA LEU A 877 17.08 23.83 -20.47
C LEU A 877 15.70 23.96 -21.10
N GLU A 878 15.31 22.98 -21.92
CA GLU A 878 13.98 22.93 -22.51
C GLU A 878 12.90 22.81 -21.42
N ARG A 879 13.14 22.02 -20.37
CA ARG A 879 12.20 21.77 -19.27
C ARG A 879 12.01 22.97 -18.34
N ASN A 880 13.09 23.60 -17.90
CA ASN A 880 13.08 24.55 -16.78
C ASN A 880 13.44 26.00 -17.17
N GLY A 881 14.03 26.21 -18.34
CA GLY A 881 14.55 27.52 -18.75
C GLY A 881 15.76 27.99 -17.94
N GLU A 882 16.34 29.12 -18.33
CA GLU A 882 17.52 29.69 -17.68
C GLU A 882 17.14 30.52 -16.44
N PRO A 883 17.81 30.31 -15.28
CA PRO A 883 17.57 31.12 -14.08
C PRO A 883 18.15 32.54 -14.25
N SER A 884 17.47 33.53 -13.67
CA SER A 884 17.95 34.92 -13.68
C SER A 884 19.26 35.08 -12.90
N TRP A 885 20.08 36.06 -13.29
CA TRP A 885 21.35 36.34 -12.62
C TRP A 885 21.18 36.69 -11.13
N SER A 886 20.11 37.41 -10.77
CA SER A 886 19.81 37.74 -9.37
C SER A 886 19.54 36.50 -8.52
N PHE A 887 18.85 35.50 -9.09
CA PHE A 887 18.62 34.22 -8.43
C PHE A 887 19.92 33.43 -8.25
N GLN A 888 20.81 33.44 -9.25
CA GLN A 888 22.13 32.80 -9.15
C GLN A 888 22.98 33.41 -8.02
N MET A 889 22.98 34.74 -7.88
CA MET A 889 23.67 35.43 -6.79
C MET A 889 23.05 35.12 -5.42
N PHE A 890 21.72 34.99 -5.36
CA PHE A 890 21.02 34.58 -4.15
C PHE A 890 21.42 33.16 -3.71
N LEU A 891 21.53 32.20 -4.62
CA LEU A 891 21.99 30.83 -4.31
C LEU A 891 23.40 30.84 -3.71
N MET A 892 24.33 31.61 -4.32
CA MET A 892 25.69 31.77 -3.77
C MET A 892 25.68 32.38 -2.36
N TYR A 893 24.86 33.40 -2.13
CA TYR A 893 24.69 34.00 -0.80
C TYR A 893 24.14 32.97 0.21
N SER A 894 23.17 32.15 -0.18
CA SER A 894 22.59 31.11 0.69
C SER A 894 23.65 30.09 1.12
N MET A 895 24.49 29.62 0.18
CA MET A 895 25.59 28.68 0.48
C MET A 895 26.58 29.26 1.51
N LEU A 896 26.93 30.54 1.37
CA LEU A 896 27.81 31.23 2.33
C LEU A 896 27.15 31.39 3.70
N LYS A 897 25.86 31.73 3.73
CA LYS A 897 25.09 31.85 4.98
C LYS A 897 25.04 30.52 5.73
N ASP A 898 24.74 29.42 5.03
CA ASP A 898 24.71 28.07 5.62
C ASP A 898 26.09 27.71 6.22
N ALA A 899 27.17 28.02 5.51
CA ALA A 899 28.54 27.78 6.00
C ALA A 899 28.82 28.49 7.33
N VAL A 900 28.35 29.73 7.50
CA VAL A 900 28.51 30.51 8.75
C VAL A 900 27.65 29.96 9.90
N GLN A 901 26.43 29.49 9.60
CA GLN A 901 25.49 29.00 10.62
C GLN A 901 25.78 27.57 11.12
N CYS A 902 26.67 26.84 10.45
CA CYS A 902 26.96 25.43 10.71
C CYS A 902 27.29 25.09 12.18
N THR A 903 28.03 25.95 12.88
CA THR A 903 28.37 25.73 14.30
C THR A 903 27.14 25.79 15.22
N ALA A 904 26.19 26.70 14.95
CA ALA A 904 24.96 26.81 15.73
C ALA A 904 24.05 25.59 15.49
N VAL A 905 23.99 25.10 14.25
CA VAL A 905 23.23 23.91 13.87
C VAL A 905 23.75 22.65 14.58
N GLU A 906 25.07 22.48 14.67
CA GLU A 906 25.68 21.36 15.42
C GLU A 906 25.22 21.34 16.89
N LYS A 907 25.23 22.50 17.56
CA LYS A 907 24.78 22.61 18.95
C LYS A 907 23.30 22.26 19.11
N ALA A 908 22.46 22.75 18.20
CA ALA A 908 21.03 22.46 18.19
C ALA A 908 20.75 20.96 17.94
N ALA A 909 21.52 20.31 17.07
CA ALA A 909 21.38 18.88 16.80
C ALA A 909 21.64 18.02 18.04
N LYS A 910 22.71 18.32 18.80
CA LYS A 910 23.02 17.62 20.06
C LYS A 910 21.92 17.77 21.11
N GLN A 911 21.29 18.94 21.19
CA GLN A 911 20.17 19.18 22.12
C GLN A 911 18.91 18.40 21.70
N ASN A 912 18.55 18.44 20.42
CA ASN A 912 17.36 17.75 19.90
C ASN A 912 17.43 16.22 20.07
N TYR A 913 18.63 15.64 20.04
CA TYR A 913 18.84 14.21 20.23
C TYR A 913 18.36 13.71 21.61
N GLN A 914 18.53 14.53 22.66
CA GLN A 914 18.11 14.16 24.03
C GLN A 914 16.59 13.94 24.14
N ASP A 915 15.80 14.56 23.26
CA ASP A 915 14.33 14.47 23.26
C ASP A 915 13.79 13.23 22.50
N LEU A 916 14.65 12.46 21.81
CA LEU A 916 14.24 11.35 20.94
C LEU A 916 14.19 9.98 21.63
N THR A 917 14.78 9.82 22.81
CA THR A 917 14.82 8.54 23.52
C THR A 917 13.48 8.20 24.19
N LEU A 918 12.96 7.00 23.92
CA LEU A 918 11.72 6.45 24.48
C LEU A 918 11.99 5.08 25.12
N ASN A 919 11.43 4.81 26.30
CA ASN A 919 11.38 3.47 26.87
C ASN A 919 10.01 2.85 26.57
N ALA A 920 9.99 1.73 25.85
CA ALA A 920 8.73 1.05 25.49
C ALA A 920 7.98 0.52 26.72
N GLU A 921 8.69 0.23 27.83
CA GLU A 921 8.10 -0.27 29.08
C GLU A 921 7.25 0.79 29.80
N ASP A 922 7.43 2.07 29.48
CA ASP A 922 6.64 3.18 30.06
C ASP A 922 5.19 3.19 29.52
N PHE A 923 4.86 2.34 28.54
CA PHE A 923 3.56 2.35 27.84
C PHE A 923 2.81 1.02 27.99
N HIS A 924 1.57 1.09 28.49
CA HIS A 924 0.74 -0.10 28.72
C HIS A 924 -0.01 -0.60 27.47
N THR A 925 -0.06 0.19 26.39
CA THR A 925 -0.71 -0.20 25.13
C THR A 925 0.13 0.20 23.92
N ALA A 926 0.00 -0.57 22.83
CA ALA A 926 0.62 -0.23 21.55
C ALA A 926 0.12 1.13 21.02
N CYS A 927 -1.16 1.46 21.26
CA CYS A 927 -1.76 2.73 20.88
C CYS A 927 -1.10 3.93 21.60
N SER A 928 -0.86 3.83 22.91
CA SER A 928 -0.19 4.89 23.67
C SER A 928 1.25 5.09 23.21
N LEU A 929 1.99 4.01 22.95
CA LEU A 929 3.35 4.09 22.41
C LEU A 929 3.36 4.74 21.01
N TYR A 930 2.47 4.29 20.12
CA TYR A 930 2.36 4.83 18.77
C TYR A 930 2.03 6.33 18.76
N ASN A 931 1.12 6.78 19.63
CA ASN A 931 0.78 8.20 19.75
C ASN A 931 1.95 9.04 20.24
N GLU A 932 2.75 8.54 21.18
CA GLU A 932 3.94 9.25 21.64
C GLU A 932 5.04 9.29 20.56
N ILE A 933 5.25 8.19 19.82
CA ILE A 933 6.14 8.17 18.64
C ILE A 933 5.71 9.26 17.64
N ASN A 934 4.42 9.32 17.30
CA ASN A 934 3.87 10.33 16.39
C ASN A 934 4.11 11.77 16.89
N LYS A 935 3.95 12.01 18.19
CA LYS A 935 4.21 13.33 18.80
C LYS A 935 5.68 13.72 18.67
N ARG A 936 6.60 12.78 18.91
CA ARG A 936 8.05 13.00 18.82
C ARG A 936 8.60 13.00 17.40
N PHE A 937 7.83 12.55 16.41
CA PHE A 937 8.23 12.54 14.99
C PHE A 937 8.64 13.93 14.45
N THR A 938 8.14 15.01 15.05
CA THR A 938 8.57 16.37 14.74
C THR A 938 10.05 16.64 15.09
N HIS A 939 10.55 16.05 16.17
CA HIS A 939 11.97 16.11 16.56
C HIS A 939 12.85 15.32 15.59
N TYR A 940 12.33 14.21 15.06
CA TYR A 940 13.00 13.42 14.03
C TYR A 940 13.15 14.21 12.71
N THR A 941 12.09 14.92 12.31
CA THR A 941 12.13 15.81 11.13
C THR A 941 13.18 16.92 11.30
N LYS A 942 13.31 17.49 12.52
CA LYS A 942 14.37 18.47 12.83
C LYS A 942 15.78 17.87 12.76
N ALA A 943 15.97 16.65 13.26
CA ALA A 943 17.25 15.94 13.18
C ALA A 943 17.68 15.74 11.71
N SER A 944 16.74 15.32 10.85
CA SER A 944 16.94 15.21 9.40
C SER A 944 17.38 16.54 8.78
N HIS A 945 16.73 17.65 9.14
CA HIS A 945 17.09 18.98 8.66
C HIS A 945 18.52 19.39 9.08
N PHE A 946 18.95 19.06 10.30
CA PHE A 946 20.32 19.33 10.73
C PHE A 946 21.36 18.54 9.93
N HIS A 947 21.10 17.26 9.67
CA HIS A 947 21.98 16.43 8.85
C HIS A 947 22.07 16.92 7.39
N MET A 948 20.94 17.31 6.81
CA MET A 948 20.92 17.91 5.47
C MET A 948 21.71 19.23 5.44
N HIS A 949 21.57 20.07 6.46
CA HIS A 949 22.32 21.32 6.56
C HIS A 949 23.84 21.09 6.60
N THR A 950 24.34 20.20 7.46
CA THR A 950 25.79 19.92 7.55
C THR A 950 26.33 19.27 6.27
N SER A 951 25.55 18.42 5.62
CA SER A 951 25.89 17.82 4.31
C SER A 951 26.07 18.89 3.21
N ARG A 952 25.15 19.86 3.11
CA ARG A 952 25.26 20.98 2.15
C ARG A 952 26.50 21.84 2.38
N VAL A 953 26.85 22.10 3.63
CA VAL A 953 28.07 22.83 3.98
C VAL A 953 29.33 22.06 3.54
N GLY A 954 29.34 20.73 3.71
CA GLY A 954 30.40 19.86 3.20
C GLY A 954 30.59 20.00 1.68
N VAL A 955 29.50 19.86 0.93
CA VAL A 955 29.51 20.02 -0.54
C VAL A 955 29.97 21.42 -0.96
N THR A 956 29.52 22.47 -0.25
CA THR A 956 29.91 23.86 -0.52
C THR A 956 31.42 24.07 -0.42
N TYR A 957 32.05 23.57 0.64
CA TYR A 957 33.50 23.69 0.80
C TYR A 957 34.27 22.85 -0.23
N GLN A 958 33.77 21.66 -0.59
CA GLN A 958 34.36 20.85 -1.65
C GLN A 958 34.28 21.53 -3.02
N ILE A 959 33.17 22.20 -3.34
CA ILE A 959 33.03 23.02 -4.56
C ILE A 959 34.09 24.13 -4.57
N PHE A 960 34.29 24.85 -3.46
CA PHE A 960 35.31 25.89 -3.38
C PHE A 960 36.72 25.32 -3.54
N ALA A 961 37.04 24.21 -2.88
CA ALA A 961 38.34 23.55 -2.99
C ALA A 961 38.62 23.10 -4.43
N MET A 962 37.67 22.41 -5.05
CA MET A 962 37.78 21.95 -6.45
C MET A 962 37.90 23.12 -7.42
N THR A 963 37.15 24.21 -7.23
CA THR A 963 37.26 25.41 -8.07
C THR A 963 38.66 26.03 -8.00
N ILE A 964 39.33 25.98 -6.84
CA ILE A 964 40.69 26.50 -6.68
C ILE A 964 41.73 25.56 -7.30
N LEU A 965 41.59 24.24 -7.09
CA LEU A 965 42.50 23.21 -7.65
C LEU A 965 42.52 23.23 -9.18
N THR A 966 41.36 23.47 -9.77
CA THR A 966 41.11 23.37 -11.22
C THR A 966 41.33 24.69 -11.95
N LYS A 967 41.69 25.77 -11.23
CA LYS A 967 41.91 27.09 -11.81
C LYS A 967 43.03 27.05 -12.86
N GLY A 968 42.67 27.34 -14.12
CA GLY A 968 43.60 27.35 -15.26
C GLY A 968 43.57 26.10 -16.13
N TYR A 969 42.64 25.16 -15.88
CA TYR A 969 42.41 23.98 -16.72
C TYR A 969 41.08 24.10 -17.47
N ALA A 970 41.02 23.51 -18.67
CA ALA A 970 39.80 23.47 -19.49
C ALA A 970 38.83 22.37 -19.05
N ASP A 971 39.33 21.28 -18.46
CA ASP A 971 38.53 20.14 -17.96
C ASP A 971 39.16 19.47 -16.73
N LEU A 972 38.42 18.53 -16.11
CA LEU A 972 38.89 17.73 -14.98
C LEU A 972 39.91 16.68 -15.45
N ILE A 973 41.09 16.65 -14.80
CA ILE A 973 42.13 15.64 -15.02
C ILE A 973 42.30 14.75 -13.78
N PRO A 974 42.86 13.53 -13.91
CA PRO A 974 43.04 12.60 -12.79
C PRO A 974 43.75 13.19 -11.56
N ASP A 975 44.71 14.10 -11.76
CA ASP A 975 45.43 14.73 -10.65
C ASP A 975 44.52 15.59 -9.75
N HIS A 976 43.43 16.17 -10.27
CA HIS A 976 42.46 16.91 -9.43
C HIS A 976 41.79 15.99 -8.40
N PHE A 977 41.45 14.76 -8.80
CA PHE A 977 40.83 13.76 -7.93
C PHE A 977 41.83 13.25 -6.88
N SER A 978 43.09 13.04 -7.28
CA SER A 978 44.16 12.70 -6.35
C SER A 978 44.37 13.81 -5.31
N ASP A 979 44.39 15.07 -5.75
CA ASP A 979 44.63 16.23 -4.88
C ASP A 979 43.48 16.47 -3.89
N ILE A 980 42.21 16.36 -4.32
CA ILE A 980 41.06 16.50 -3.40
C ILE A 980 41.01 15.37 -2.37
N ALA A 981 41.38 14.13 -2.77
CA ALA A 981 41.50 13.00 -1.86
C ALA A 981 42.61 13.22 -0.81
N ILE A 982 43.74 13.84 -1.19
CA ILE A 982 44.79 14.23 -0.23
C ILE A 982 44.28 15.30 0.75
N LEU A 983 43.55 16.30 0.27
CA LEU A 983 43.02 17.37 1.12
C LEU A 983 42.03 16.86 2.19
N LEU A 984 41.12 15.98 1.78
CA LEU A 984 40.05 15.44 2.62
C LEU A 984 40.45 14.18 3.41
N GLY A 985 41.45 13.43 2.94
CA GLY A 985 41.83 12.13 3.50
C GLY A 985 42.56 12.17 4.85
N SER A 986 42.88 13.36 5.38
CA SER A 986 43.57 13.54 6.68
C SER A 986 42.70 14.25 7.72
N CYS A 987 41.41 13.93 7.77
CA CYS A 987 40.52 14.37 8.85
C CYS A 987 40.81 13.57 10.13
N SER A 988 41.20 14.24 11.22
CA SER A 988 41.16 13.64 12.56
C SER A 988 39.71 13.64 13.07
N ASP A 989 39.36 12.70 13.94
CA ASP A 989 38.10 12.70 14.70
C ASP A 989 36.81 12.38 13.91
N ILE A 990 36.90 11.59 12.83
CA ILE A 990 35.72 11.03 12.16
C ILE A 990 35.18 9.85 12.99
N ILE A 991 33.92 9.93 13.43
CA ILE A 991 33.23 8.90 14.24
C ILE A 991 33.35 7.51 13.60
N SER A 992 33.01 7.37 12.33
CA SER A 992 33.09 6.09 11.60
C SER A 992 34.54 5.55 11.49
N GLY A 993 35.54 6.44 11.48
CA GLY A 993 36.97 6.07 11.47
C GLY A 993 37.48 5.56 12.82
N GLN A 994 36.76 5.84 13.92
CA GLN A 994 37.10 5.32 15.24
C GLN A 994 36.93 3.79 15.28
N ILE A 995 35.91 3.23 14.62
CA ILE A 995 35.65 1.78 14.60
C ILE A 995 36.87 1.02 14.07
N ALA A 996 37.40 1.41 12.90
CA ALA A 996 38.57 0.75 12.31
C ALA A 996 39.81 0.84 13.23
N THR A 997 40.04 1.99 13.84
CA THR A 997 41.15 2.19 14.79
C THR A 997 41.00 1.30 16.02
N ARG A 998 39.79 1.17 16.55
CA ARG A 998 39.47 0.34 17.72
C ARG A 998 39.49 -1.15 17.39
N PHE A 999 39.05 -1.54 16.19
CA PHE A 999 39.20 -2.91 15.68
C PHE A 999 40.67 -3.29 15.56
N GLN A 1000 41.52 -2.38 15.09
CA GLN A 1000 42.96 -2.61 15.08
C GLN A 1000 43.54 -2.79 16.49
N LYS A 1001 43.03 -2.05 17.49
CA LYS A 1001 43.39 -2.27 18.91
C LYS A 1001 42.97 -3.66 19.37
N ILE A 1002 41.76 -4.10 19.06
CA ILE A 1002 41.24 -5.45 19.38
C ILE A 1002 42.11 -6.53 18.73
N VAL A 1003 42.40 -6.41 17.43
CA VAL A 1003 43.30 -7.33 16.70
C VAL A 1003 44.68 -7.39 17.35
N ASN A 1004 45.22 -6.24 17.78
CA ASN A 1004 46.50 -6.18 18.48
C ASN A 1004 46.43 -6.85 19.86
N TYR A 1005 45.34 -6.71 20.61
CA TYR A 1005 45.15 -7.41 21.88
C TYR A 1005 45.10 -8.93 21.66
N VAL A 1006 44.30 -9.40 20.69
CA VAL A 1006 44.16 -10.81 20.34
C VAL A 1006 45.50 -11.43 19.90
N LYS A 1007 46.24 -10.75 19.01
CA LYS A 1007 47.57 -11.20 18.54
C LYS A 1007 48.62 -11.18 19.65
N LYS A 1008 48.63 -10.15 20.51
CA LYS A 1008 49.55 -10.08 21.67
C LYS A 1008 49.29 -11.20 22.67
N SER A 1009 48.02 -11.56 22.86
CA SER A 1009 47.61 -12.68 23.70
C SER A 1009 47.90 -14.05 23.07
N LYS A 1010 48.33 -14.12 21.79
CA LYS A 1010 48.60 -15.36 21.04
C LYS A 1010 47.41 -16.32 20.94
N VAL A 1011 46.20 -15.78 20.97
CA VAL A 1011 44.95 -16.54 20.89
C VAL A 1011 44.24 -16.37 19.54
N ASP A 1012 44.95 -15.83 18.55
CA ASP A 1012 44.44 -15.46 17.23
C ASP A 1012 43.97 -16.65 16.38
N LYS A 1013 44.63 -17.81 16.51
CA LYS A 1013 44.22 -19.05 15.81
C LYS A 1013 42.90 -19.59 16.35
N GLU A 1014 42.75 -19.63 17.67
CA GLU A 1014 41.54 -20.12 18.33
C GLU A 1014 40.37 -19.17 18.10
N PHE A 1015 40.61 -17.85 18.26
CA PHE A 1015 39.61 -16.82 17.98
C PHE A 1015 39.04 -16.90 16.56
N LYS A 1016 39.84 -17.33 15.58
CA LYS A 1016 39.44 -17.45 14.17
C LYS A 1016 38.48 -18.61 13.91
N GLU A 1017 38.67 -19.73 14.59
CA GLU A 1017 37.92 -20.97 14.35
C GLU A 1017 36.61 -21.04 15.16
N LEU A 1018 36.43 -20.09 16.09
CA LEU A 1018 35.24 -19.99 16.92
C LEU A 1018 34.01 -19.52 16.14
N ASP A 1019 32.87 -20.10 16.48
CA ASP A 1019 31.55 -19.61 16.08
C ASP A 1019 31.38 -18.14 16.49
N PRO A 1020 31.05 -17.23 15.57
CA PRO A 1020 30.87 -15.80 15.85
C PRO A 1020 29.93 -15.50 17.01
N THR A 1021 28.90 -16.33 17.22
CA THR A 1021 27.92 -16.17 18.31
C THR A 1021 28.52 -16.37 19.70
N LYS A 1022 29.63 -17.12 19.80
CA LYS A 1022 30.31 -17.46 21.07
C LYS A 1022 31.55 -16.59 21.33
N CYS A 1023 32.00 -15.85 20.32
CA CYS A 1023 33.27 -15.13 20.35
C CYS A 1023 33.35 -14.04 21.41
N ILE A 1024 32.25 -13.33 21.68
CA ILE A 1024 32.23 -12.23 22.67
C ILE A 1024 32.47 -12.79 24.07
N ASP A 1025 31.71 -13.83 24.44
CA ASP A 1025 31.89 -14.55 25.70
C ASP A 1025 33.28 -15.17 25.82
N TRP A 1026 33.77 -15.74 24.72
CA TRP A 1026 35.12 -16.30 24.69
C TRP A 1026 36.20 -15.22 24.86
N LEU A 1027 36.02 -14.03 24.28
CA LEU A 1027 36.93 -12.89 24.46
C LEU A 1027 36.94 -12.42 25.92
N LYS A 1028 35.78 -12.41 26.60
CA LYS A 1028 35.70 -12.02 28.03
C LYS A 1028 36.61 -12.88 28.91
N VAL A 1029 36.78 -14.14 28.55
CA VAL A 1029 37.62 -15.10 29.28
C VAL A 1029 39.08 -15.07 28.80
N ASN A 1030 39.31 -15.12 27.48
CA ASN A 1030 40.63 -15.38 26.90
C ASN A 1030 41.39 -14.12 26.45
N CYS A 1031 40.70 -13.00 26.26
CA CYS A 1031 41.31 -11.70 25.98
C CYS A 1031 40.44 -10.55 26.55
N PRO A 1032 40.33 -10.40 27.89
CA PRO A 1032 39.43 -9.42 28.50
C PRO A 1032 39.59 -7.98 27.98
N PRO A 1033 40.82 -7.46 27.70
CA PRO A 1033 40.99 -6.12 27.12
C PRO A 1033 40.33 -5.97 25.73
N ALA A 1034 40.32 -7.04 24.93
CA ALA A 1034 39.62 -7.05 23.64
C ALA A 1034 38.11 -7.07 23.82
N ALA A 1035 37.60 -7.82 24.81
CA ALA A 1035 36.17 -7.87 25.14
C ALA A 1035 35.65 -6.50 25.60
N THR A 1036 36.32 -5.85 26.56
CA THR A 1036 35.94 -4.53 27.05
C THR A 1036 35.95 -3.48 25.93
N GLU A 1037 36.95 -3.51 25.06
CA GLU A 1037 36.99 -2.59 23.93
C GLU A 1037 35.86 -2.88 22.93
N PHE A 1038 35.51 -4.14 22.69
CA PHE A 1038 34.38 -4.53 21.85
C PHE A 1038 33.03 -4.09 22.43
N GLU A 1039 32.82 -4.26 23.74
CA GLU A 1039 31.61 -3.79 24.43
C GLU A 1039 31.47 -2.27 24.37
N ASN A 1040 32.57 -1.54 24.54
CA ASN A 1040 32.54 -0.08 24.37
C ASN A 1040 32.18 0.32 22.92
N ILE A 1041 32.61 -0.45 21.92
CA ILE A 1041 32.18 -0.24 20.52
C ILE A 1041 30.68 -0.49 20.39
N LEU A 1042 30.13 -1.56 20.97
CA LEU A 1042 28.69 -1.81 20.94
C LEU A 1042 27.89 -0.71 21.66
N LYS A 1043 28.42 -0.17 22.76
CA LYS A 1043 27.75 0.92 23.49
C LYS A 1043 27.73 2.22 22.70
N GLU A 1044 28.82 2.56 22.00
CA GLU A 1044 28.98 3.86 21.31
C GLU A 1044 28.54 3.81 19.83
N HIS A 1045 28.59 2.64 19.20
CA HIS A 1045 28.35 2.44 17.77
C HIS A 1045 27.42 1.26 17.48
N GLY A 1046 26.90 0.56 18.48
CA GLY A 1046 26.05 -0.61 18.29
C GLY A 1046 24.73 -0.31 17.62
N HIS A 1047 24.23 0.94 17.65
CA HIS A 1047 23.06 1.37 16.90
C HIS A 1047 23.21 1.29 15.38
N ARG A 1048 24.43 1.08 14.86
CA ARG A 1048 24.70 1.02 13.43
C ARG A 1048 24.50 -0.38 12.87
N CYS A 1049 24.24 -0.44 11.57
CA CYS A 1049 24.26 -1.66 10.77
C CYS A 1049 24.51 -1.29 9.30
N ILE A 1050 24.63 -2.31 8.44
CA ILE A 1050 24.51 -2.10 7.00
C ILE A 1050 23.07 -1.65 6.72
N GLN A 1051 22.89 -0.59 5.93
CA GLN A 1051 21.57 -0.01 5.65
C GLN A 1051 20.88 0.56 6.91
N GLU A 1052 21.62 1.34 7.71
CA GLU A 1052 21.16 1.94 8.99
C GLU A 1052 19.90 2.82 8.90
N THR A 1053 19.47 3.21 7.71
CA THR A 1053 18.23 3.98 7.49
C THR A 1053 17.01 3.11 7.22
N ASP A 1054 17.12 1.78 7.31
CA ASP A 1054 15.97 0.88 7.22
C ASP A 1054 15.71 0.21 8.57
N PHE A 1055 14.50 0.38 9.09
CA PHE A 1055 14.08 -0.14 10.39
C PHE A 1055 13.99 -1.67 10.42
N PHE A 1056 14.02 -2.33 9.26
CA PHE A 1056 14.04 -3.79 9.18
C PHE A 1056 15.41 -4.40 9.52
N TYR A 1057 16.50 -3.64 9.35
CA TYR A 1057 17.85 -4.17 9.59
C TYR A 1057 18.22 -4.06 11.07
N GLU A 1058 18.65 -5.19 11.63
CA GLU A 1058 19.04 -5.25 13.04
C GLU A 1058 20.39 -4.55 13.28
N PRO A 1059 20.47 -3.60 14.23
CA PRO A 1059 21.70 -2.93 14.61
C PRO A 1059 22.69 -3.90 15.27
N TRP A 1060 23.98 -3.58 15.24
CA TRP A 1060 25.05 -4.42 15.81
C TRP A 1060 24.89 -4.69 17.31
N CYS A 1061 24.18 -3.86 18.07
CA CYS A 1061 23.86 -4.15 19.47
C CYS A 1061 22.88 -5.33 19.64
N LEU A 1062 22.00 -5.57 18.65
CA LEU A 1062 21.11 -6.73 18.62
C LEU A 1062 21.78 -7.92 17.93
N ARG A 1063 22.70 -7.67 16.99
CA ARG A 1063 23.36 -8.69 16.16
C ARG A 1063 24.88 -8.54 16.08
N PRO A 1064 25.60 -8.70 17.20
CA PRO A 1064 27.03 -8.37 17.27
C PRO A 1064 27.94 -9.37 16.55
N GLU A 1065 27.46 -10.57 16.20
CA GLU A 1065 28.19 -11.60 15.48
C GLU A 1065 28.67 -11.17 14.08
N ASN A 1066 27.97 -10.21 13.46
CA ASN A 1066 28.36 -9.60 12.18
C ASN A 1066 29.70 -8.85 12.30
N LEU A 1067 29.89 -8.13 13.41
CA LEU A 1067 31.15 -7.41 13.68
C LEU A 1067 32.28 -8.38 14.05
N ILE A 1068 31.97 -9.45 14.77
CA ILE A 1068 32.94 -10.49 15.12
C ILE A 1068 33.51 -11.15 13.85
N THR A 1069 32.66 -11.49 12.88
CA THR A 1069 33.10 -12.09 11.61
C THR A 1069 34.11 -11.19 10.88
N THR A 1070 33.87 -9.87 10.93
CA THR A 1070 34.80 -8.86 10.38
C THR A 1070 36.13 -8.86 11.15
N LEU A 1071 36.08 -8.89 12.48
CA LEU A 1071 37.28 -8.95 13.32
C LEU A 1071 38.12 -10.22 13.09
N GLN A 1072 37.49 -11.40 13.01
CA GLN A 1072 38.17 -12.66 12.70
C GLN A 1072 38.89 -12.61 11.34
N THR A 1073 38.26 -11.97 10.35
CA THR A 1073 38.87 -11.73 9.03
C THR A 1073 40.08 -10.80 9.15
N MET A 1074 39.98 -9.69 9.89
CA MET A 1074 41.09 -8.74 10.10
C MET A 1074 42.27 -9.38 10.85
N VAL A 1075 42.01 -10.27 11.80
CA VAL A 1075 43.05 -11.03 12.51
C VAL A 1075 43.87 -11.89 11.53
N THR A 1076 43.22 -12.45 10.50
CA THR A 1076 43.83 -13.35 9.50
C THR A 1076 44.78 -12.64 8.52
N SER A 1077 44.60 -11.33 8.29
CA SER A 1077 45.45 -10.58 7.35
C SER A 1077 46.86 -10.30 7.94
N PRO A 1078 47.95 -10.53 7.17
CA PRO A 1078 49.29 -10.12 7.59
C PRO A 1078 49.31 -8.61 7.77
N VAL A 1079 49.76 -8.14 8.95
CA VAL A 1079 49.74 -6.72 9.30
C VAL A 1079 50.60 -5.94 8.33
N THR A 1080 49.99 -5.42 7.27
CA THR A 1080 50.62 -4.55 6.28
C THR A 1080 49.75 -3.31 6.12
N SER A 1081 49.59 -2.57 7.21
CA SER A 1081 49.19 -1.17 7.12
C SER A 1081 49.78 -0.44 8.32
N THR A 1082 51.00 0.09 8.13
CA THR A 1082 51.36 1.34 8.80
C THR A 1082 50.19 2.29 8.60
N MET A 1083 49.57 2.76 9.69
CA MET A 1083 48.56 3.81 9.60
C MET A 1083 49.15 4.92 8.73
N LYS A 1084 48.49 5.26 7.61
CA LYS A 1084 48.90 6.41 6.80
C LYS A 1084 48.97 7.59 7.76
N LYS A 1085 50.16 8.21 7.86
CA LYS A 1085 50.39 9.37 8.72
C LYS A 1085 49.32 10.42 8.39
N THR A 1086 48.51 10.82 9.37
CA THR A 1086 47.56 11.92 9.21
C THR A 1086 48.35 13.18 8.88
N LEU A 1087 48.16 13.71 7.66
CA LEU A 1087 48.93 14.87 7.20
C LEU A 1087 48.36 16.15 7.82
N ASN A 1088 49.25 17.00 8.33
CA ASN A 1088 48.84 18.34 8.74
C ASN A 1088 48.48 19.18 7.50
N VAL A 1089 47.87 20.35 7.71
CA VAL A 1089 47.36 21.19 6.60
C VAL A 1089 48.48 21.63 5.65
N GLU A 1090 49.67 21.88 6.18
CA GLU A 1090 50.83 22.36 5.42
C GLU A 1090 51.44 21.25 4.56
N GLU A 1091 51.62 20.05 5.14
CA GLU A 1091 52.04 18.83 4.45
C GLU A 1091 51.05 18.47 3.34
N SER A 1092 49.75 18.56 3.62
CA SER A 1092 48.69 18.23 2.66
C SER A 1092 48.71 19.17 1.44
N VAL A 1093 48.89 20.47 1.67
CA VAL A 1093 48.96 21.47 0.58
C VAL A 1093 50.28 21.37 -0.19
N ALA A 1094 51.38 20.97 0.46
CA ALA A 1094 52.67 20.78 -0.19
C ALA A 1094 52.68 19.61 -1.18
N LEU A 1095 51.87 18.57 -0.94
CA LEU A 1095 51.76 17.38 -1.79
C LEU A 1095 50.84 17.55 -3.01
N LEU A 1096 50.18 18.71 -3.15
CA LEU A 1096 49.24 18.94 -4.26
C LEU A 1096 49.96 19.19 -5.58
N LYS A 1097 49.46 18.55 -6.64
CA LYS A 1097 50.04 18.63 -8.00
C LYS A 1097 49.46 19.77 -8.83
N THR A 1098 48.16 20.06 -8.68
CA THR A 1098 47.39 20.88 -9.63
C THR A 1098 47.33 22.38 -9.35
N PRO A 1099 47.33 22.91 -8.10
CA PRO A 1099 47.41 24.34 -7.91
C PRO A 1099 48.85 24.82 -8.15
N LYS A 1100 49.10 25.36 -9.35
CA LYS A 1100 50.40 25.93 -9.75
C LYS A 1100 50.68 27.30 -9.11
N SER A 1101 49.64 28.02 -8.67
CA SER A 1101 49.78 29.35 -8.07
C SER A 1101 50.01 29.31 -6.56
N ASN A 1102 51.00 30.06 -6.06
CA ASN A 1102 51.24 30.25 -4.63
C ASN A 1102 50.06 30.88 -3.90
N LEU A 1103 49.29 31.76 -4.57
CA LEU A 1103 48.07 32.35 -4.01
C LEU A 1103 46.99 31.29 -3.81
N SER A 1104 46.77 30.41 -4.80
CA SER A 1104 45.81 29.30 -4.68
C SER A 1104 46.18 28.36 -3.53
N ARG A 1105 47.46 28.03 -3.38
CA ARG A 1105 47.96 27.22 -2.25
C ARG A 1105 47.72 27.91 -0.90
N LEU A 1106 47.91 29.22 -0.81
CA LEU A 1106 47.65 29.99 0.42
C LEU A 1106 46.15 30.03 0.77
N ILE A 1107 45.27 30.17 -0.21
CA ILE A 1107 43.82 30.10 0.01
C ILE A 1107 43.41 28.70 0.48
N LEU A 1108 43.95 27.63 -0.14
CA LEU A 1108 43.69 26.25 0.27
C LEU A 1108 44.12 26.00 1.72
N LYS A 1109 45.26 26.53 2.18
CA LYS A 1109 45.67 26.41 3.60
C LYS A 1109 44.61 26.93 4.58
N LYS A 1110 43.84 27.96 4.21
CA LYS A 1110 42.73 28.48 5.04
C LYS A 1110 41.43 27.68 4.87
N LEU A 1111 41.19 27.13 3.67
CA LEU A 1111 39.97 26.41 3.33
C LEU A 1111 39.96 24.96 3.84
N VAL A 1112 41.12 24.29 3.84
CA VAL A 1112 41.26 22.87 4.23
C VAL A 1112 40.76 22.59 5.65
N PRO A 1113 41.08 23.40 6.70
CA PRO A 1113 40.49 23.22 8.02
C PRO A 1113 38.96 23.23 8.00
N LEU A 1114 38.36 24.15 7.25
CA LEU A 1114 36.89 24.27 7.14
C LEU A 1114 36.29 23.04 6.44
N CYS A 1115 36.94 22.53 5.39
CA CYS A 1115 36.54 21.29 4.71
C CYS A 1115 36.55 20.11 5.70
N ARG A 1116 37.64 19.94 6.45
CA ARG A 1116 37.80 18.84 7.41
C ARG A 1116 36.77 18.92 8.53
N THR A 1117 36.54 20.11 9.11
CA THR A 1117 35.51 20.31 10.13
C THR A 1117 34.10 20.03 9.59
N ALA A 1118 33.80 20.39 8.34
CA ALA A 1118 32.51 20.09 7.73
C ALA A 1118 32.27 18.58 7.58
N VAL A 1119 33.29 17.80 7.21
CA VAL A 1119 33.22 16.33 7.16
C VAL A 1119 32.92 15.75 8.54
N VAL A 1120 33.67 16.17 9.58
CA VAL A 1120 33.46 15.71 10.97
C VAL A 1120 32.03 16.00 11.45
N ARG A 1121 31.52 17.21 11.19
CA ARG A 1121 30.15 17.59 11.59
C ARG A 1121 29.07 16.79 10.86
N ARG A 1122 29.27 16.51 9.57
CA ARG A 1122 28.34 15.69 8.78
C ARG A 1122 28.21 14.29 9.39
N GLU A 1123 29.34 13.64 9.68
CA GLU A 1123 29.38 12.30 10.28
C GLU A 1123 28.77 12.29 11.69
N LEU A 1124 29.00 13.33 12.49
CA LEU A 1124 28.36 13.51 13.80
C LEU A 1124 26.83 13.59 13.69
N THR A 1125 26.32 14.48 12.84
CA THR A 1125 24.86 14.62 12.68
C THR A 1125 24.21 13.37 12.09
N LYS A 1126 24.93 12.59 11.27
CA LYS A 1126 24.49 11.28 10.77
C LYS A 1126 24.38 10.27 11.91
N ALA A 1127 25.39 10.20 12.80
CA ALA A 1127 25.36 9.32 13.96
C ALA A 1127 24.18 9.64 14.89
N LEU A 1128 23.99 10.92 15.25
CA LEU A 1128 22.87 11.35 16.11
C LEU A 1128 21.49 11.06 15.49
N TYR A 1129 21.42 11.04 14.16
CA TYR A 1129 20.19 10.77 13.41
C TYR A 1129 19.80 9.28 13.43
N ASN A 1130 20.78 8.37 13.50
CA ASN A 1130 20.61 6.92 13.43
C ASN A 1130 20.82 6.20 14.79
N ASP A 1131 21.16 6.93 15.85
CA ASP A 1131 21.40 6.37 17.17
C ASP A 1131 20.09 6.11 17.94
N LEU A 1132 19.61 4.87 17.84
CA LEU A 1132 18.54 4.29 18.64
C LEU A 1132 19.19 3.44 19.75
N GLY A 1133 19.55 4.07 20.87
CA GLY A 1133 20.28 3.41 21.95
C GLY A 1133 19.53 2.22 22.57
N ALA A 1134 20.12 1.02 22.51
CA ALA A 1134 19.76 -0.13 23.33
C ALA A 1134 20.94 -0.45 24.27
N SER A 1135 20.71 -0.45 25.59
CA SER A 1135 21.71 -0.84 26.58
C SER A 1135 21.56 -2.32 26.96
N VAL A 1136 22.63 -3.11 26.80
CA VAL A 1136 22.72 -4.51 27.25
C VAL A 1136 23.35 -4.54 28.66
N ILE A 1137 22.80 -5.34 29.58
CA ILE A 1137 23.30 -5.54 30.95
C ILE A 1137 24.18 -6.81 30.97
N ASP A 1138 25.37 -6.71 31.57
CA ASP A 1138 26.41 -7.76 31.65
C ASP A 1138 26.21 -8.71 32.86
N ALA A 1139 26.55 -10.01 32.74
CA ALA A 1139 26.38 -10.97 33.85
C ALA A 1139 27.49 -12.04 33.92
N SER A 1140 28.15 -12.17 35.09
CA SER A 1140 29.50 -12.73 35.24
C SER A 1140 29.62 -14.10 35.94
N VAL A 1141 28.63 -14.99 35.91
CA VAL A 1141 28.79 -16.40 36.37
C VAL A 1141 28.15 -17.35 35.37
N LYS A 1142 28.90 -18.34 34.85
CA LYS A 1142 28.43 -19.31 33.83
C LYS A 1142 28.93 -20.73 34.13
N VAL A 1143 28.13 -21.73 33.75
CA VAL A 1143 28.45 -23.16 33.77
C VAL A 1143 28.12 -23.76 32.40
N GLN A 1144 28.99 -24.64 31.92
CA GLN A 1144 28.81 -25.38 30.69
C GLN A 1144 28.38 -26.82 30.99
N GLY A 1145 27.35 -27.30 30.30
CA GLY A 1145 26.92 -28.68 30.23
C GLY A 1145 26.77 -29.14 28.78
N THR A 1146 26.51 -30.43 28.61
CA THR A 1146 26.17 -31.04 27.32
C THR A 1146 24.71 -30.72 26.98
N PRO A 1147 24.44 -30.10 25.83
CA PRO A 1147 23.09 -29.79 25.38
C PRO A 1147 22.32 -31.07 25.06
N VAL A 1148 21.05 -31.14 25.45
CA VAL A 1148 20.20 -32.31 25.19
C VAL A 1148 18.92 -31.94 24.44
N CYS A 1149 18.22 -30.94 24.96
CA CYS A 1149 16.99 -30.43 24.37
C CYS A 1149 17.15 -28.92 24.22
N GLY A 1150 17.04 -28.45 22.98
CA GLY A 1150 17.31 -27.07 22.60
C GLY A 1150 16.32 -26.06 23.20
N GLY A 1151 16.66 -24.79 23.06
CA GLY A 1151 15.91 -23.66 23.60
C GLY A 1151 16.66 -22.87 24.66
N SER A 1152 16.17 -21.66 24.96
CA SER A 1152 16.72 -20.77 25.97
C SER A 1152 15.63 -20.29 26.91
N VAL A 1153 15.91 -20.26 28.21
CA VAL A 1153 14.96 -19.83 29.22
C VAL A 1153 15.64 -19.03 30.32
N LEU A 1154 15.09 -17.86 30.65
CA LEU A 1154 15.53 -17.00 31.75
C LEU A 1154 14.54 -17.12 32.90
N ASN A 1155 14.92 -17.78 33.99
CA ASN A 1155 14.02 -17.92 35.12
C ASN A 1155 14.76 -18.09 36.45
N ARG A 1156 14.00 -18.21 37.53
CA ARG A 1156 14.52 -18.49 38.86
C ARG A 1156 15.16 -19.89 38.89
N ALA A 1157 16.40 -19.97 39.34
CA ALA A 1157 17.09 -21.20 39.65
C ALA A 1157 16.48 -21.84 40.89
N CYS A 1158 16.22 -23.14 40.79
CA CYS A 1158 15.85 -23.98 41.91
C CYS A 1158 16.86 -25.12 42.03
N VAL A 1159 17.81 -24.93 42.95
CA VAL A 1159 18.90 -25.87 43.21
C VAL A 1159 18.43 -26.84 44.29
N ILE A 1160 18.27 -28.11 43.90
CA ILE A 1160 17.80 -29.17 44.80
C ILE A 1160 18.72 -30.37 44.65
N THR A 1161 19.35 -30.78 45.75
CA THR A 1161 20.24 -31.96 45.75
C THR A 1161 19.61 -33.21 46.36
N ASP A 1162 18.47 -33.07 47.06
CA ASP A 1162 17.69 -34.14 47.67
C ASP A 1162 16.18 -33.88 47.51
N LEU A 1163 15.39 -34.91 47.19
CA LEU A 1163 13.95 -34.81 46.97
C LEU A 1163 13.16 -34.38 48.24
N LEU A 1164 13.76 -34.45 49.43
CA LEU A 1164 13.18 -33.86 50.65
C LEU A 1164 13.04 -32.32 50.59
N GLU A 1165 13.75 -31.67 49.67
CA GLU A 1165 13.71 -30.22 49.47
C GLU A 1165 12.69 -29.76 48.41
N THR A 1166 11.85 -30.66 47.91
CA THR A 1166 10.83 -30.39 46.87
C THR A 1166 9.82 -29.30 47.25
N HIS A 1167 9.64 -29.01 48.54
CA HIS A 1167 8.83 -27.88 49.02
C HIS A 1167 9.35 -26.49 48.57
N LYS A 1168 10.59 -26.40 48.07
CA LYS A 1168 11.20 -25.17 47.53
C LYS A 1168 10.87 -24.90 46.06
N ILE A 1169 10.25 -25.87 45.37
CA ILE A 1169 9.92 -25.80 43.94
C ILE A 1169 8.75 -24.84 43.71
N GLN A 1170 8.93 -23.91 42.77
CA GLN A 1170 7.87 -23.04 42.26
C GLN A 1170 7.67 -23.27 40.76
N HIS A 1171 6.46 -22.98 40.30
CA HIS A 1171 6.12 -23.16 38.89
C HIS A 1171 6.92 -22.18 38.02
N GLY A 1172 7.61 -22.71 37.01
CA GLY A 1172 8.49 -21.97 36.11
C GLY A 1172 9.96 -22.00 36.51
N ASP A 1173 10.34 -22.61 37.63
CA ASP A 1173 11.75 -22.67 38.03
C ASP A 1173 12.62 -23.44 37.00
N ILE A 1174 13.89 -23.08 36.90
CA ILE A 1174 14.92 -23.90 36.22
C ILE A 1174 15.50 -24.84 37.27
N LEU A 1175 15.26 -26.14 37.13
CA LEU A 1175 15.78 -27.14 38.05
C LEU A 1175 17.29 -27.30 37.84
N ILE A 1176 18.06 -27.16 38.91
CA ILE A 1176 19.50 -27.47 38.93
C ILE A 1176 19.73 -28.55 39.97
N THR A 1177 20.14 -29.75 39.54
CA THR A 1177 20.33 -30.89 40.45
C THR A 1177 21.53 -31.74 40.06
N ARG A 1178 21.90 -32.72 40.89
CA ARG A 1178 23.03 -33.63 40.57
C ARG A 1178 22.66 -34.59 39.45
N ALA A 1179 21.52 -35.25 39.56
CA ALA A 1179 20.97 -36.17 38.57
C ALA A 1179 19.47 -36.33 38.80
N THR A 1180 18.74 -36.70 37.76
CA THR A 1180 17.29 -36.98 37.84
C THR A 1180 17.04 -38.47 37.61
N ASP A 1181 16.17 -39.05 38.42
CA ASP A 1181 15.61 -40.39 38.24
C ASP A 1181 14.08 -40.34 38.08
N ILE A 1182 13.43 -41.50 38.07
CA ILE A 1182 11.98 -41.62 37.83
C ILE A 1182 11.15 -40.92 38.91
N ALA A 1183 11.69 -40.68 40.11
CA ALA A 1183 10.96 -40.04 41.21
C ALA A 1183 10.74 -38.53 40.98
N TRP A 1184 11.47 -37.91 40.05
CA TRP A 1184 11.28 -36.51 39.64
C TRP A 1184 10.09 -36.30 38.70
N SER A 1185 9.54 -37.39 38.13
CA SER A 1185 8.49 -37.36 37.10
C SER A 1185 7.28 -36.48 37.44
N PRO A 1186 6.73 -36.49 38.66
CA PRO A 1186 5.58 -35.65 39.01
C PRO A 1186 5.86 -34.13 38.97
N TYR A 1187 7.13 -33.73 39.06
CA TYR A 1187 7.53 -32.32 39.20
C TYR A 1187 8.02 -31.68 37.90
N PHE A 1188 8.35 -32.47 36.86
CA PHE A 1188 8.91 -31.92 35.62
C PHE A 1188 7.99 -30.92 34.91
N ALA A 1189 6.67 -31.10 35.02
CA ALA A 1189 5.69 -30.16 34.47
C ALA A 1189 5.75 -28.77 35.11
N LEU A 1190 6.40 -28.63 36.28
CA LEU A 1190 6.55 -27.37 36.99
C LEU A 1190 7.82 -26.62 36.57
N PHE A 1191 8.78 -27.25 35.90
CA PHE A 1191 10.05 -26.62 35.54
C PHE A 1191 9.99 -26.02 34.13
N SER A 1192 10.71 -24.91 33.93
CA SER A 1192 10.87 -24.28 32.62
C SER A 1192 12.20 -24.64 31.94
N GLY A 1193 13.12 -25.27 32.68
CA GLY A 1193 14.39 -25.79 32.18
C GLY A 1193 15.03 -26.75 33.16
N ILE A 1194 15.92 -27.62 32.68
CA ILE A 1194 16.56 -28.66 33.49
C ILE A 1194 18.07 -28.62 33.30
N VAL A 1195 18.79 -28.63 34.42
CA VAL A 1195 20.24 -28.68 34.48
C VAL A 1195 20.67 -29.80 35.42
N THR A 1196 21.38 -30.80 34.91
CA THR A 1196 21.97 -31.84 35.77
C THR A 1196 23.49 -31.84 35.74
N GLU A 1197 24.13 -32.03 36.89
CA GLU A 1197 25.60 -32.16 36.94
C GLU A 1197 26.10 -33.49 36.37
N MET A 1198 25.25 -34.52 36.34
CA MET A 1198 25.54 -35.86 35.84
C MET A 1198 24.43 -36.37 34.92
N GLY A 1199 24.81 -37.11 33.87
CA GLY A 1199 23.91 -37.74 32.92
C GLY A 1199 24.47 -37.73 31.49
N GLY A 1200 24.12 -38.75 30.69
CA GLY A 1200 24.41 -38.83 29.25
C GLY A 1200 23.19 -38.50 28.38
N LEU A 1201 23.36 -38.37 27.06
CA LEU A 1201 22.32 -37.92 26.11
C LEU A 1201 21.03 -38.77 26.12
N ILE A 1202 21.03 -39.95 26.73
CA ILE A 1202 19.88 -40.86 26.90
C ILE A 1202 19.46 -41.04 28.37
N SER A 1203 19.97 -40.21 29.28
CA SER A 1203 19.60 -40.26 30.71
C SER A 1203 18.15 -39.84 30.93
N HIS A 1204 17.57 -40.21 32.08
CA HIS A 1204 16.16 -39.95 32.36
C HIS A 1204 15.78 -38.46 32.20
N GLY A 1205 16.55 -37.53 32.76
CA GLY A 1205 16.32 -36.09 32.59
C GLY A 1205 16.53 -35.59 31.16
N ALA A 1206 17.36 -36.28 30.38
CA ALA A 1206 17.58 -35.98 28.97
C ALA A 1206 16.44 -36.45 28.06
N VAL A 1207 15.85 -37.62 28.36
CA VAL A 1207 14.68 -38.15 27.66
C VAL A 1207 13.45 -37.31 28.00
N VAL A 1208 13.18 -37.10 29.29
CA VAL A 1208 12.01 -36.36 29.75
C VAL A 1208 12.07 -34.89 29.31
N ALA A 1209 13.24 -34.24 29.33
CA ALA A 1209 13.35 -32.87 28.81
C ALA A 1209 12.95 -32.76 27.34
N ARG A 1210 13.27 -33.75 26.50
CA ARG A 1210 12.85 -33.76 25.09
C ARG A 1210 11.36 -34.03 24.93
N GLU A 1211 10.81 -34.91 25.76
CA GLU A 1211 9.37 -35.20 25.77
C GLU A 1211 8.54 -33.98 26.18
N TYR A 1212 9.01 -33.21 27.16
CA TYR A 1212 8.35 -32.00 27.64
C TYR A 1212 8.80 -30.72 26.92
N GLY A 1213 9.73 -30.83 25.96
CA GLY A 1213 10.28 -29.70 25.21
C GLY A 1213 11.01 -28.66 26.08
N LEU A 1214 11.55 -29.07 27.23
CA LEU A 1214 12.22 -28.17 28.16
C LEU A 1214 13.69 -27.99 27.76
N PRO A 1215 14.20 -26.74 27.68
CA PRO A 1215 15.62 -26.47 27.55
C PRO A 1215 16.40 -27.25 28.60
N CYS A 1216 17.28 -28.14 28.15
CA CYS A 1216 17.97 -29.05 29.04
C CYS A 1216 19.44 -29.24 28.69
N ILE A 1217 20.27 -29.11 29.72
CA ILE A 1217 21.69 -29.41 29.68
C ILE A 1217 22.03 -30.40 30.79
N ILE A 1218 22.90 -31.35 30.50
CA ILE A 1218 23.35 -32.38 31.44
C ILE A 1218 24.86 -32.33 31.55
N SER A 1219 25.48 -33.04 32.50
CA SER A 1219 26.94 -32.97 32.71
C SER A 1219 27.47 -31.56 33.02
N ALA A 1220 26.62 -30.68 33.56
CA ALA A 1220 26.94 -29.32 33.98
C ALA A 1220 27.69 -29.31 35.32
N LYS A 1221 28.95 -29.76 35.32
CA LYS A 1221 29.72 -30.04 36.55
C LYS A 1221 29.85 -28.81 37.45
N GLY A 1222 29.41 -28.94 38.70
CA GLY A 1222 29.50 -27.89 39.72
C GLY A 1222 28.33 -26.90 39.73
N ALA A 1223 27.32 -27.05 38.86
CA ALA A 1223 26.14 -26.18 38.81
C ALA A 1223 25.44 -26.04 40.18
N THR A 1224 25.31 -27.12 40.95
CA THR A 1224 24.64 -27.10 42.26
C THR A 1224 25.42 -26.35 43.34
N GLN A 1225 26.70 -26.06 43.11
CA GLN A 1225 27.55 -25.30 44.03
C GLN A 1225 27.73 -23.84 43.60
N MET A 1226 27.64 -23.57 42.29
CA MET A 1226 27.85 -22.25 41.71
C MET A 1226 26.58 -21.38 41.70
N PHE A 1227 25.40 -22.01 41.73
CA PHE A 1227 24.11 -21.33 41.75
C PHE A 1227 23.38 -21.63 43.07
N GLN A 1228 22.51 -20.72 43.49
CA GLN A 1228 21.68 -20.89 44.69
C GLN A 1228 20.20 -20.76 44.35
N THR A 1229 19.34 -21.46 45.10
CA THR A 1229 17.89 -21.40 44.93
C THR A 1229 17.39 -19.98 45.18
N GLY A 1230 16.76 -19.38 44.16
CA GLY A 1230 16.35 -17.97 44.17
C GLY A 1230 17.11 -17.09 43.17
N ASP A 1231 18.29 -17.52 42.71
CA ASP A 1231 19.05 -16.80 41.68
C ASP A 1231 18.23 -16.69 40.39
N THR A 1232 18.36 -15.60 39.63
CA THR A 1232 17.80 -15.55 38.27
C THR A 1232 18.88 -16.00 37.29
N VAL A 1233 18.61 -17.07 36.55
CA VAL A 1233 19.56 -17.73 35.66
C VAL A 1233 18.99 -17.88 34.25
N LEU A 1234 19.85 -17.70 33.27
CA LEU A 1234 19.59 -17.96 31.86
C LEU A 1234 20.17 -19.32 31.49
N LEU A 1235 19.31 -20.27 31.15
CA LEU A 1235 19.69 -21.55 30.58
C LEU A 1235 19.54 -21.48 29.06
N VAL A 1236 20.64 -21.48 28.32
CA VAL A 1236 20.67 -21.58 26.85
C VAL A 1236 21.11 -23.00 26.47
N ALA A 1237 20.13 -23.89 26.38
CA ALA A 1237 20.38 -25.30 26.19
C ALA A 1237 20.89 -25.65 24.79
N ASP A 1238 20.64 -24.85 23.75
CA ASP A 1238 21.23 -25.06 22.40
C ASP A 1238 22.75 -24.99 22.41
N THR A 1239 23.30 -24.15 23.30
CA THR A 1239 24.74 -23.95 23.45
C THR A 1239 25.32 -24.69 24.64
N GLY A 1240 24.47 -25.33 25.46
CA GLY A 1240 24.88 -26.04 26.66
C GLY A 1240 25.24 -25.13 27.84
N VAL A 1241 24.72 -23.90 27.93
CA VAL A 1241 25.19 -22.90 28.91
C VAL A 1241 24.09 -22.56 29.92
N LEU A 1242 24.46 -22.53 31.21
CA LEU A 1242 23.67 -21.92 32.28
C LEU A 1242 24.42 -20.69 32.81
N GLN A 1243 23.77 -19.53 32.88
CA GLN A 1243 24.36 -18.25 33.29
C GLN A 1243 23.58 -17.59 34.43
N LEU A 1244 24.26 -17.00 35.40
CA LEU A 1244 23.66 -16.17 36.43
C LEU A 1244 23.42 -14.78 35.87
N VAL A 1245 22.18 -14.31 35.95
CA VAL A 1245 21.77 -12.98 35.51
C VAL A 1245 21.57 -12.05 36.71
N LYS A 1246 21.04 -12.56 37.83
CA LYS A 1246 20.92 -11.81 39.08
C LYS A 1246 21.07 -12.76 40.28
N LYS A 1247 21.87 -12.38 41.27
CA LYS A 1247 22.04 -13.14 42.52
C LYS A 1247 20.90 -12.86 43.50
N PHE A 1248 20.47 -13.87 44.25
CA PHE A 1248 19.40 -13.72 45.23
C PHE A 1248 19.92 -13.08 46.54
N ASP A 1249 19.51 -11.85 46.83
CA ASP A 1249 19.83 -11.16 48.09
C ASP A 1249 18.70 -11.34 49.13
N GLN A 1250 19.01 -12.03 50.24
CA GLN A 1250 18.04 -12.28 51.33
C GLN A 1250 17.64 -11.03 52.15
N GLN A 1251 18.25 -9.86 51.92
CA GLN A 1251 17.99 -8.65 52.72
C GLN A 1251 16.76 -7.83 52.27
N GLU A 1252 16.21 -8.04 51.07
CA GLU A 1252 15.06 -7.25 50.59
C GLU A 1252 13.70 -7.71 51.14
N ASN A 1253 13.56 -8.98 51.57
CA ASN A 1253 12.28 -9.52 52.07
C ASN A 1253 11.96 -9.16 53.54
N THR A 1254 12.84 -8.49 54.28
CA THR A 1254 12.53 -7.98 55.64
C THR A 1254 11.99 -6.55 55.65
N LYS A 1255 11.97 -5.82 54.52
CA LYS A 1255 11.40 -4.46 54.43
C LYS A 1255 9.93 -4.42 54.01
N THR A 1256 9.37 -5.51 53.50
CA THR A 1256 7.97 -5.61 53.06
C THR A 1256 7.02 -6.25 54.08
N SER A 1257 7.48 -6.52 55.32
CA SER A 1257 6.63 -7.00 56.43
C SER A 1257 6.61 -6.07 57.65
N LYS A 1258 6.58 -4.75 57.45
CA LYS A 1258 6.16 -3.77 58.47
C LYS A 1258 5.27 -2.70 57.87
#